data_AF-A0A8J1W425-F1
#
_entry.id   AF-A0A8J1W425-F1
#
_cell.length_a   1.000
_cell.length_b   1.000
_cell.length_c   1.000
_cell.angle_alpha   90.00
_cell.angle_beta   90.00
_cell.angle_gamma   90.00
#
_symmetry.space_group_name_H-M   'P 1'
#
loop_
_entity.id
_entity.type
_entity.pdbx_description
1 polymer ?
#
loop_
_entity_poly.entity_id
_entity_poly.type
_entity_poly.pdbx_seq_one_letter_code
_entity_poly.pdbx_strand_id
1 'polypeptide(L)'
;MDESAYDEFGNYIGGDLSDDSDEDLDDDVDVGSTMPGGGYAASGMDEAASAAAAVNPVIPDLPPEKRAVVLHEDKQYYPEAEEIYGPEAVVLVQEEDTMPITEPIIPPARVFDFDLIEKQIPDTSFKFDYMAGIMQEPELIRNIAVVGHLQSGKTTLVDCAIRETHEFKSTKLKDSQAKQQESMRFLDSRRDEAERGLSIKASPISLLLPDGTDKTYLCNLMDTPGHPNFQDEVVAGVRISDGVLFVVDVVMGVGAHDERLLKHVVQEGLDVVLCVNKIDRLVTELKLPPADAYHKIKHTIDEVNTCLENIHTMLNVPAQRKILSPTKGNVIFAAGLFNFVFSLGSFASIYADTYGNSFDRKEFAPLLWGDIYFNEETRKFAREPPEDFEDPVRTFVAFILEPLYKLIGHTLGEEKETLIPIYESVGIYMPKRDFKMSTKNMLKSVGKHFFQGNSALVDAVVKHIRNPRTMAELKVHRTYTGDQTGKVATDMLALDPKGELVVHTVKCYHHPDLSTFDVLGRVMSGTLHTGDRVQVLGENYSLSDDEDRSNRVAQSLWISQGRYRVEISHVPAGNWVLIGGVDGTIVKTSTITSQDIEEEIEIFRPLAHSTTPCCKIALEPLNPSELPKMVAGLRKIDKSYPICYTKVEESGEHVIQGTGELYLDCVLHDLRRLYGDLEIKVSDPIVSFQETVSETSSMKCQADSMNKQNKLFMTCDPLEKPVHDDIERGRILPTWELGSKEMRDYFRNEHQWDLLAAMGIWGFGPTDRGCNMLLNDTLDVNKQLLQTCKDSIVQGFQWASREGPLCDEAIRGVKWKLLDARLHENPQMRGGGQLIPCARRCSYAAFLMAAPRMMEPVFFAEVTCPADSVQGVYTVLSRRRGHVARDFPKPGSPLYIVEAYLPVIESFGFETDLRSHCNGQAMVVTWFDHWSQVPGDPLDRSILLRPLEPAPIPHLAREFMLKTRRRKGLAEDVNISKYLDQENYLQFAREEQLLHGTGLDAPMEF
;
A
#
# COMPACT_ATOMS: atom_id res chain seq x y z
N MET A 1 45.21 35.40 -9.42
CA MET A 1 43.97 35.91 -8.81
C MET A 1 44.03 35.48 -7.35
N ASP A 2 43.95 36.41 -6.42
CA ASP A 2 43.99 36.10 -4.98
C ASP A 2 42.79 35.23 -4.61
N GLU A 3 43.04 34.02 -4.11
CA GLU A 3 41.99 33.05 -3.72
C GLU A 3 41.16 33.52 -2.52
N SER A 4 41.58 34.59 -1.82
CA SER A 4 40.85 35.13 -0.66
C SER A 4 39.64 36.00 -1.02
N ALA A 5 39.41 36.32 -2.31
CA ALA A 5 38.28 37.14 -2.76
C ALA A 5 37.09 36.31 -3.28
N TYR A 6 37.18 34.98 -3.21
CA TYR A 6 36.15 34.04 -3.65
C TYR A 6 35.81 33.09 -2.51
N ASP A 7 34.54 32.72 -2.36
CA ASP A 7 34.13 31.73 -1.35
C ASP A 7 34.46 30.29 -1.79
N GLU A 8 34.25 29.32 -0.91
CA GLU A 8 34.52 27.89 -1.17
C GLU A 8 33.64 27.28 -2.28
N PHE A 9 32.68 28.03 -2.83
CA PHE A 9 31.86 27.65 -3.97
C PHE A 9 32.21 28.43 -5.25
N GLY A 10 33.24 29.27 -5.22
CA GLY A 10 33.76 30.00 -6.38
C GLY A 10 33.01 31.28 -6.71
N ASN A 11 32.20 31.80 -5.80
CA ASN A 11 31.52 33.08 -5.99
C ASN A 11 32.39 34.23 -5.52
N TYR A 12 32.47 35.30 -6.32
CA TYR A 12 33.26 36.48 -5.98
C TYR A 12 32.59 37.29 -4.88
N ILE A 13 33.28 37.50 -3.76
CA ILE A 13 32.69 38.14 -2.57
C ILE A 13 32.82 39.68 -2.61
N GLY A 14 33.63 40.24 -3.52
CA GLY A 14 33.81 41.69 -3.65
C GLY A 14 34.68 42.28 -2.53
N GLY A 15 35.77 42.95 -2.90
CA GLY A 15 36.66 43.64 -1.96
C GLY A 15 36.23 45.09 -1.71
N ASP A 16 36.42 45.56 -0.46
CA ASP A 16 36.12 46.93 -0.02
C ASP A 16 36.89 47.97 -0.84
N LEU A 17 36.16 48.94 -1.40
CA LEU A 17 36.72 50.14 -2.01
C LEU A 17 37.01 51.16 -0.92
N SER A 18 38.30 51.32 -0.56
CA SER A 18 38.80 52.48 0.17
C SER A 18 39.18 53.59 -0.80
N ASP A 19 38.77 54.81 -0.44
CA ASP A 19 39.08 56.12 -1.01
C ASP A 19 40.52 56.24 -1.58
N ASP A 20 40.67 56.82 -2.78
CA ASP A 20 41.03 58.24 -2.95
C ASP A 20 41.33 58.60 -4.42
N SER A 21 40.99 59.85 -4.72
CA SER A 21 41.44 60.76 -5.79
C SER A 21 42.54 60.33 -6.77
N ASP A 22 42.33 60.59 -8.06
CA ASP A 22 43.04 61.68 -8.76
C ASP A 22 42.51 61.86 -10.20
N GLU A 23 42.24 63.13 -10.53
CA GLU A 23 42.16 63.65 -11.89
C GLU A 23 43.57 63.64 -12.50
N ASP A 24 43.73 63.13 -13.72
CA ASP A 24 44.36 63.86 -14.84
C ASP A 24 44.51 62.96 -16.08
N LEU A 25 43.82 63.40 -17.13
CA LEU A 25 44.21 63.47 -18.55
C LEU A 25 45.43 62.65 -19.01
N ASP A 26 45.23 61.79 -20.01
CA ASP A 26 45.88 61.93 -21.33
C ASP A 26 45.33 60.87 -22.31
N ASP A 27 44.69 61.35 -23.38
CA ASP A 27 44.42 60.56 -24.58
C ASP A 27 45.73 60.44 -25.37
N ASP A 28 46.25 59.22 -25.52
CA ASP A 28 47.14 58.90 -26.63
C ASP A 28 46.77 57.54 -27.24
N VAL A 29 46.59 57.60 -28.55
CA VAL A 29 46.00 56.61 -29.43
C VAL A 29 47.10 55.64 -29.88
N ASP A 30 46.94 54.34 -29.62
CA ASP A 30 47.29 53.30 -30.59
C ASP A 30 46.75 51.93 -30.16
N VAL A 31 46.32 51.14 -31.13
CA VAL A 31 46.61 49.71 -31.35
C VAL A 31 45.48 49.14 -32.22
N GLY A 32 45.67 49.27 -33.52
CA GLY A 32 45.00 48.44 -34.51
C GLY A 32 46.03 47.65 -35.31
N SER A 33 46.47 46.49 -34.82
CA SER A 33 47.18 45.45 -35.58
C SER A 33 47.33 44.21 -34.67
N THR A 34 47.29 42.94 -35.05
CA THR A 34 47.31 42.28 -36.35
C THR A 34 47.06 40.76 -36.15
N MET A 35 46.51 40.10 -37.19
CA MET A 35 46.78 38.69 -37.59
C MET A 35 46.01 37.53 -36.91
N PRO A 36 45.99 36.32 -37.50
CA PRO A 36 45.37 35.91 -38.79
C PRO A 36 44.49 34.64 -38.57
N GLY A 37 43.52 34.28 -39.41
CA GLY A 37 43.67 33.89 -40.80
C GLY A 37 43.81 32.36 -40.97
N GLY A 38 42.74 31.76 -41.50
CA GLY A 38 42.71 30.47 -42.22
C GLY A 38 41.27 30.22 -42.69
N GLY A 39 40.91 30.10 -43.97
CA GLY A 39 41.60 30.29 -45.24
C GLY A 39 40.59 30.14 -46.39
N TYR A 40 40.99 30.61 -47.59
CA TYR A 40 40.45 30.39 -48.94
C TYR A 40 39.38 31.35 -49.54
N ALA A 41 39.92 32.32 -50.30
CA ALA A 41 39.66 32.67 -51.71
C ALA A 41 38.29 33.23 -52.19
N ALA A 42 38.27 34.51 -52.59
CA ALA A 42 38.02 34.96 -53.98
C ALA A 42 38.17 36.52 -54.13
N SER A 43 38.72 36.93 -55.26
CA SER A 43 38.97 38.30 -55.83
C SER A 43 37.79 39.29 -55.78
N GLY A 44 37.90 40.63 -55.81
CA GLY A 44 39.00 41.60 -55.97
C GLY A 44 38.44 43.01 -56.31
N MET A 45 39.29 44.06 -56.16
CA MET A 45 39.21 45.45 -56.67
C MET A 45 38.45 46.56 -55.90
N ASP A 46 39.22 47.31 -55.08
CA ASP A 46 39.50 48.79 -55.04
C ASP A 46 38.55 49.77 -55.81
N GLU A 47 38.33 51.04 -55.42
CA GLU A 47 39.25 52.03 -54.82
C GLU A 47 38.50 53.33 -54.34
N ALA A 48 39.12 54.03 -53.37
CA ALA A 48 39.28 55.49 -53.19
C ALA A 48 38.11 56.47 -52.85
N ALA A 49 38.05 56.80 -51.55
CA ALA A 49 38.31 58.12 -50.90
C ALA A 49 37.91 59.48 -51.55
N SER A 50 37.31 60.37 -50.74
CA SER A 50 37.83 61.74 -50.42
C SER A 50 36.80 62.58 -49.65
N ALA A 51 37.27 63.29 -48.62
CA ALA A 51 36.56 64.20 -47.72
C ALA A 51 36.25 65.60 -48.31
N ALA A 52 35.30 66.33 -47.71
CA ALA A 52 35.33 67.80 -47.59
C ALA A 52 34.32 68.35 -46.57
N ALA A 53 34.74 69.42 -45.88
CA ALA A 53 34.15 70.05 -44.70
C ALA A 53 32.92 70.94 -44.96
N ALA A 54 32.21 71.22 -43.86
CA ALA A 54 30.99 72.02 -43.78
C ALA A 54 31.19 73.54 -43.94
N VAL A 55 30.17 74.20 -44.49
CA VAL A 55 29.86 75.63 -44.30
C VAL A 55 28.37 75.75 -43.98
N ASN A 56 28.04 76.30 -42.82
CA ASN A 56 26.67 76.62 -42.42
C ASN A 56 26.20 77.94 -43.04
N PRO A 57 24.93 78.03 -43.48
CA PRO A 57 24.18 79.27 -43.43
C PRO A 57 22.94 79.16 -42.53
N VAL A 58 22.66 80.26 -41.82
CA VAL A 58 21.56 80.47 -40.87
C VAL A 58 20.18 80.35 -41.56
N ILE A 59 19.26 79.65 -40.89
CA ILE A 59 17.90 79.30 -41.33
C ILE A 59 16.88 80.33 -40.79
N PRO A 60 15.82 80.73 -41.54
CA PRO A 60 14.72 81.52 -40.99
C PRO A 60 13.68 80.64 -40.25
N ASP A 61 13.14 81.18 -39.16
CA ASP A 61 12.24 80.55 -38.19
C ASP A 61 11.10 79.67 -38.75
N LEU A 62 11.02 78.44 -38.24
CA LEU A 62 9.90 77.51 -38.34
C LEU A 62 9.32 77.26 -36.91
N PRO A 63 8.00 76.99 -36.78
CA PRO A 63 7.29 76.98 -35.50
C PRO A 63 7.75 75.89 -34.50
N PRO A 64 7.55 76.10 -33.19
CA PRO A 64 8.24 75.40 -32.09
C PRO A 64 7.78 73.95 -31.82
N GLU A 65 6.90 73.36 -32.63
CA GLU A 65 6.44 71.97 -32.44
C GLU A 65 7.32 70.92 -33.14
N LYS A 66 8.38 71.32 -33.86
CA LYS A 66 9.34 70.42 -34.53
C LYS A 66 10.80 70.60 -34.09
N ARG A 67 11.03 70.96 -32.82
CA ARG A 67 12.36 70.92 -32.18
C ARG A 67 12.43 69.92 -31.02
N ALA A 68 11.83 68.74 -31.20
CA ALA A 68 12.18 67.60 -30.37
C ALA A 68 13.47 66.99 -30.96
N VAL A 69 14.57 67.06 -30.21
CA VAL A 69 15.79 66.32 -30.56
C VAL A 69 15.51 64.86 -30.24
N VAL A 70 15.43 64.03 -31.28
CA VAL A 70 15.39 62.57 -31.10
C VAL A 70 16.82 62.15 -30.74
N LEU A 71 16.98 61.50 -29.60
CA LEU A 71 18.27 60.96 -29.17
C LEU A 71 18.75 59.92 -30.19
N HIS A 72 20.05 59.67 -30.27
CA HIS A 72 20.59 58.72 -31.25
C HIS A 72 20.03 57.30 -31.04
N GLU A 73 19.80 56.91 -29.79
CA GLU A 73 19.20 55.63 -29.39
C GLU A 73 17.72 55.50 -29.79
N ASP A 74 16.97 56.59 -29.79
CA ASP A 74 15.54 56.62 -30.14
C ASP A 74 15.30 56.87 -31.63
N LYS A 75 16.37 56.99 -32.42
CA LYS A 75 16.27 57.29 -33.84
C LYS A 75 15.80 56.06 -34.59
N GLN A 76 14.49 55.97 -34.81
CA GLN A 76 13.90 55.00 -35.72
C GLN A 76 14.32 55.32 -37.16
N TYR A 77 15.24 54.52 -37.71
CA TYR A 77 15.75 54.69 -39.07
C TYR A 77 14.80 54.15 -40.14
N TYR A 78 13.95 53.19 -39.78
CA TYR A 78 13.03 52.49 -40.66
C TYR A 78 11.61 52.56 -40.07
N PRO A 79 10.57 52.70 -40.92
CA PRO A 79 9.19 52.60 -40.47
C PRO A 79 8.90 51.18 -39.96
N GLU A 80 7.93 51.05 -39.07
CA GLU A 80 7.56 49.76 -38.51
C GLU A 80 6.99 48.86 -39.60
N ALA A 81 7.21 47.55 -39.49
CA ALA A 81 6.78 46.58 -40.50
C ALA A 81 5.25 46.60 -40.72
N GLU A 82 4.47 46.91 -39.69
CA GLU A 82 3.01 47.08 -39.80
C GLU A 82 2.61 48.28 -40.68
N GLU A 83 3.38 49.38 -40.66
CA GLU A 83 3.13 50.54 -41.51
C GLU A 83 3.44 50.25 -42.98
N ILE A 84 4.40 49.35 -43.24
CA ILE A 84 4.81 48.97 -44.60
C ILE A 84 3.77 48.05 -45.24
N TYR A 85 3.29 47.04 -44.52
CA TYR A 85 2.40 46.01 -45.07
C TYR A 85 0.91 46.27 -44.82
N GLY A 86 0.57 47.20 -43.93
CA GLY A 86 -0.79 47.58 -43.58
C GLY A 86 -1.49 46.61 -42.63
N PRO A 87 -2.66 46.98 -42.08
CA PRO A 87 -3.34 46.25 -41.01
C PRO A 87 -3.92 44.89 -41.42
N GLU A 88 -3.94 44.57 -42.73
CA GLU A 88 -4.39 43.28 -43.24
C GLU A 88 -3.31 42.19 -43.18
N ALA A 89 -2.03 42.59 -43.07
CA ALA A 89 -0.90 41.67 -43.01
C ALA A 89 -0.46 41.47 -41.55
N VAL A 90 -0.43 40.21 -41.09
CA VAL A 90 0.10 39.87 -39.76
C VAL A 90 1.61 39.77 -39.85
N VAL A 91 2.30 40.76 -39.26
CA VAL A 91 3.76 40.72 -39.13
C VAL A 91 4.13 39.86 -37.94
N LEU A 92 4.89 38.79 -38.18
CA LEU A 92 5.43 37.92 -37.14
C LEU A 92 6.95 38.05 -37.11
N VAL A 93 7.49 38.45 -35.97
CA VAL A 93 8.93 38.44 -35.70
C VAL A 93 9.19 37.25 -34.77
N GLN A 94 9.91 36.24 -35.26
CA GLN A 94 10.27 35.04 -34.51
C GLN A 94 11.79 34.99 -34.36
N GLU A 95 12.27 35.39 -33.18
CA GLU A 95 13.71 35.44 -32.87
C GLU A 95 14.23 34.13 -32.28
N GLU A 96 13.35 33.35 -31.65
CA GLU A 96 13.66 32.07 -30.99
C GLU A 96 12.73 30.95 -31.50
N ASP A 97 13.26 29.73 -31.52
CA ASP A 97 12.50 28.54 -31.87
C ASP A 97 11.47 28.21 -30.78
N THR A 98 10.27 27.80 -31.18
CA THR A 98 9.20 27.43 -30.24
C THR A 98 9.36 26.02 -29.65
N MET A 99 10.30 25.23 -30.17
CA MET A 99 10.58 23.85 -29.74
C MET A 99 12.08 23.66 -29.52
N PRO A 100 12.49 22.99 -28.43
CA PRO A 100 13.90 22.70 -28.19
C PRO A 100 14.41 21.65 -29.17
N ILE A 101 15.71 21.67 -29.47
CA ILE A 101 16.35 20.70 -30.39
C ILE A 101 16.21 19.23 -29.95
N THR A 102 15.96 18.99 -28.67
CA THR A 102 15.71 17.65 -28.11
C THR A 102 14.35 17.08 -28.53
N GLU A 103 13.38 17.92 -28.90
CA GLU A 103 12.08 17.49 -29.39
C GLU A 103 12.15 17.22 -30.90
N PRO A 104 11.90 15.98 -31.35
CA PRO A 104 11.95 15.66 -32.76
C PRO A 104 10.77 16.26 -33.51
N ILE A 105 11.03 16.92 -34.65
CA ILE A 105 9.99 17.50 -35.53
C ILE A 105 8.93 16.46 -35.94
N ILE A 106 9.38 15.21 -36.21
CA ILE A 106 8.49 14.08 -36.44
C ILE A 106 8.63 13.13 -35.26
N PRO A 107 7.61 13.00 -34.40
CA PRO A 107 7.70 12.13 -33.24
C PRO A 107 7.84 10.66 -33.71
N PRO A 108 8.79 9.89 -33.16
CA PRO A 108 8.87 8.46 -33.43
C PRO A 108 7.64 7.75 -32.88
N ALA A 109 7.26 6.63 -33.50
CA ALA A 109 6.20 5.78 -32.97
C ALA A 109 6.58 5.29 -31.56
N ARG A 110 5.87 5.75 -30.54
CA ARG A 110 6.07 5.32 -29.15
C ARG A 110 5.54 3.90 -28.98
N VAL A 111 6.39 2.98 -28.55
CA VAL A 111 5.98 1.65 -28.11
C VAL A 111 5.96 1.65 -26.60
N PHE A 112 4.77 1.56 -26.01
CA PHE A 112 4.62 1.40 -24.57
C PHE A 112 4.95 -0.06 -24.22
N ASP A 113 6.03 -0.25 -23.47
CA ASP A 113 6.62 -1.57 -23.21
C ASP A 113 7.01 -1.67 -21.73
N PHE A 114 6.01 -1.55 -20.87
CA PHE A 114 6.15 -1.60 -19.41
C PHE A 114 5.77 -2.96 -18.82
N ASP A 115 4.97 -3.73 -19.55
CA ASP A 115 4.52 -5.06 -19.15
C ASP A 115 5.07 -6.13 -20.11
N LEU A 116 5.41 -7.29 -19.56
CA LEU A 116 5.82 -8.49 -20.27
C LEU A 116 4.57 -9.22 -20.80
N ILE A 117 3.96 -8.67 -21.85
CA ILE A 117 2.72 -9.20 -22.43
C ILE A 117 3.02 -10.17 -23.57
N GLU A 118 2.30 -11.29 -23.57
CA GLU A 118 2.32 -12.26 -24.66
C GLU A 118 1.26 -11.88 -25.71
N LYS A 119 1.71 -11.64 -26.94
CA LYS A 119 0.83 -11.21 -28.06
C LYS A 119 -0.14 -12.28 -28.53
N GLN A 120 0.18 -13.55 -28.29
CA GLN A 120 -0.64 -14.70 -28.67
C GLN A 120 -0.90 -15.53 -27.43
N ILE A 121 -2.11 -16.09 -27.35
CA ILE A 121 -2.49 -17.01 -26.29
C ILE A 121 -1.59 -18.27 -26.39
N PRO A 122 -0.88 -18.66 -25.32
CA PRO A 122 -0.04 -19.85 -25.31
C PRO A 122 -0.82 -21.14 -25.54
N ASP A 123 -0.11 -22.16 -26.04
CA ASP A 123 -0.63 -23.52 -26.06
C ASP A 123 -0.76 -24.03 -24.62
N THR A 124 -1.99 -24.39 -24.24
CA THR A 124 -2.33 -24.89 -22.90
C THR A 124 -2.83 -26.33 -22.97
N SER A 125 -2.75 -27.04 -21.84
CA SER A 125 -3.25 -28.43 -21.71
C SER A 125 -4.78 -28.53 -21.81
N PHE A 126 -5.48 -27.41 -21.67
CA PHE A 126 -6.94 -27.32 -21.72
C PHE A 126 -7.40 -26.30 -22.78
N LYS A 127 -8.70 -26.32 -23.10
CA LYS A 127 -9.32 -25.31 -23.97
C LYS A 127 -10.12 -24.31 -23.14
N PHE A 128 -10.08 -23.04 -23.52
CA PHE A 128 -10.85 -21.99 -22.83
C PHE A 128 -12.37 -22.20 -22.93
N ASP A 129 -12.87 -22.85 -23.98
CA ASP A 129 -14.28 -23.26 -24.07
C ASP A 129 -14.68 -24.22 -22.94
N TYR A 130 -13.77 -25.13 -22.56
CA TYR A 130 -14.00 -26.05 -21.45
C TYR A 130 -13.95 -25.32 -20.10
N MET A 131 -13.06 -24.34 -19.96
CA MET A 131 -13.04 -23.45 -18.80
C MET A 131 -14.35 -22.69 -18.66
N ALA A 132 -14.87 -22.10 -19.73
CA ALA A 132 -16.15 -21.41 -19.74
C ALA A 132 -17.32 -22.32 -19.34
N GLY A 133 -17.27 -23.61 -19.70
CA GLY A 133 -18.23 -24.62 -19.23
C GLY A 133 -18.14 -24.87 -17.72
N ILE A 134 -16.93 -24.98 -17.15
CA ILE A 134 -16.75 -25.15 -15.70
C ILE A 134 -17.16 -23.90 -14.92
N MET A 135 -16.99 -22.71 -15.50
CA MET A 135 -17.39 -21.44 -14.86
C MET A 135 -18.89 -21.40 -14.51
N GLN A 136 -19.73 -22.15 -15.21
CA GLN A 136 -21.17 -22.24 -14.94
C GLN A 136 -21.51 -23.05 -13.68
N GLU A 137 -20.57 -23.82 -13.13
CA GLU A 137 -20.77 -24.66 -11.95
C GLU A 137 -19.94 -24.15 -10.75
N PRO A 138 -20.53 -23.32 -9.86
CA PRO A 138 -19.85 -22.77 -8.69
C PRO A 138 -19.18 -23.81 -7.79
N GLU A 139 -19.65 -25.06 -7.78
CA GLU A 139 -19.08 -26.13 -6.94
C GLU A 139 -17.69 -26.59 -7.39
N LEU A 140 -17.38 -26.43 -8.68
CA LEU A 140 -16.10 -26.78 -9.29
C LEU A 140 -15.09 -25.63 -9.31
N ILE A 141 -15.47 -24.47 -8.78
CA ILE A 141 -14.63 -23.27 -8.71
C ILE A 141 -13.98 -23.17 -7.34
N ARG A 142 -12.72 -22.70 -7.31
CA ARG A 142 -12.00 -22.32 -6.09
C ARG A 142 -11.32 -20.97 -6.30
N ASN A 143 -11.70 -19.99 -5.50
CA ASN A 143 -11.09 -18.66 -5.49
C ASN A 143 -10.11 -18.58 -4.32
N ILE A 144 -8.81 -18.44 -4.60
CA ILE A 144 -7.74 -18.64 -3.63
C ILE A 144 -6.75 -17.47 -3.71
N ALA A 145 -6.45 -16.86 -2.56
CA ALA A 145 -5.32 -15.94 -2.45
C ALA A 145 -4.08 -16.71 -1.98
N VAL A 146 -2.95 -16.50 -2.64
CA VAL A 146 -1.64 -17.03 -2.23
C VAL A 146 -0.94 -15.96 -1.40
N VAL A 147 -0.81 -16.20 -0.10
CA VAL A 147 -0.38 -15.18 0.90
C VAL A 147 0.78 -15.71 1.73
N GLY A 148 1.66 -14.84 2.21
CA GLY A 148 2.80 -15.18 3.06
C GLY A 148 3.92 -14.16 2.97
N HIS A 149 4.93 -14.29 3.84
CA HIS A 149 6.05 -13.36 3.93
C HIS A 149 6.79 -13.05 2.61
N LEU A 150 7.50 -11.94 2.59
CA LEU A 150 8.46 -11.57 1.54
C LEU A 150 9.39 -12.75 1.24
N GLN A 151 9.50 -13.07 -0.05
CA GLN A 151 10.31 -14.16 -0.59
C GLN A 151 9.99 -15.57 -0.03
N SER A 152 8.81 -15.82 0.55
CA SER A 152 8.41 -17.19 0.95
C SER A 152 8.22 -18.18 -0.22
N GLY A 153 8.24 -17.67 -1.46
CA GLY A 153 8.15 -18.47 -2.69
C GLY A 153 6.72 -18.64 -3.24
N LYS A 154 5.84 -17.67 -2.99
CA LYS A 154 4.47 -17.61 -3.51
C LYS A 154 4.42 -17.69 -5.04
N THR A 155 5.01 -16.73 -5.73
CA THR A 155 5.06 -16.67 -7.20
C THR A 155 5.67 -17.93 -7.79
N THR A 156 6.76 -18.43 -7.21
CA THR A 156 7.39 -19.67 -7.67
C THR A 156 6.51 -20.92 -7.50
N LEU A 157 5.64 -20.93 -6.48
CA LEU A 157 4.68 -22.01 -6.27
C LEU A 157 3.56 -21.93 -7.31
N VAL A 158 3.07 -20.72 -7.62
CA VAL A 158 2.08 -20.55 -8.69
C VAL A 158 2.68 -20.88 -10.05
N ASP A 159 3.95 -20.55 -10.29
CA ASP A 159 4.67 -20.94 -11.51
C ASP A 159 4.73 -22.46 -11.70
N CYS A 160 4.73 -23.27 -10.63
CA CYS A 160 4.63 -24.73 -10.75
C CYS A 160 3.31 -25.16 -11.38
N ALA A 161 2.19 -24.55 -10.98
CA ALA A 161 0.86 -24.81 -11.56
C ALA A 161 0.77 -24.31 -13.02
N ILE A 162 1.42 -23.20 -13.32
CA ILE A 162 1.48 -22.65 -14.69
C ILE A 162 2.27 -23.58 -15.60
N ARG A 163 3.43 -24.10 -15.16
CA ARG A 163 4.27 -25.01 -15.96
C ARG A 163 3.63 -26.39 -16.22
N GLU A 164 2.64 -26.77 -15.42
CA GLU A 164 1.84 -27.97 -15.66
C GLU A 164 0.79 -27.74 -16.75
N THR A 165 0.21 -26.54 -16.79
CA THR A 165 -0.89 -26.19 -17.70
C THR A 165 -0.44 -25.56 -19.02
N HIS A 166 0.73 -24.94 -19.07
CA HIS A 166 1.21 -24.19 -20.23
C HIS A 166 2.46 -24.83 -20.85
N GLU A 167 2.46 -24.98 -22.17
CA GLU A 167 3.65 -25.35 -22.94
C GLU A 167 4.39 -24.11 -23.42
N PHE A 168 5.35 -23.65 -22.63
CA PHE A 168 6.26 -22.60 -23.08
C PHE A 168 7.23 -23.17 -24.12
N LYS A 169 6.95 -22.91 -25.41
CA LYS A 169 7.91 -23.20 -26.48
C LYS A 169 9.21 -22.47 -26.17
N SER A 170 10.31 -23.21 -26.10
CA SER A 170 11.67 -22.66 -26.02
C SER A 170 11.97 -21.93 -27.33
N THR A 171 11.43 -20.73 -27.52
CA THR A 171 11.78 -19.86 -28.63
C THR A 171 13.28 -19.61 -28.52
N LYS A 172 14.04 -19.97 -29.55
CA LYS A 172 15.48 -19.73 -29.65
C LYS A 172 15.76 -18.22 -29.48
N LEU A 173 15.98 -17.77 -28.26
CA LEU A 173 16.33 -16.40 -27.92
C LEU A 173 17.79 -16.36 -27.51
N LYS A 174 18.47 -15.27 -27.88
CA LYS A 174 19.91 -15.05 -27.68
C LYS A 174 20.32 -15.30 -26.22
N ASP A 175 21.54 -15.82 -26.01
CA ASP A 175 22.08 -16.31 -24.73
C ASP A 175 21.93 -15.37 -23.52
N SER A 176 21.76 -14.06 -23.74
CA SER A 176 21.51 -13.05 -22.70
C SER A 176 20.10 -13.16 -22.07
N GLN A 177 19.08 -13.55 -22.84
CA GLN A 177 17.69 -13.74 -22.37
C GLN A 177 17.43 -15.18 -21.89
N ALA A 178 18.26 -16.14 -22.29
CA ALA A 178 18.19 -17.52 -21.80
C ALA A 178 18.40 -17.60 -20.27
N LYS A 179 19.22 -16.70 -19.70
CA LYS A 179 19.38 -16.55 -18.23
C LYS A 179 18.10 -16.05 -17.53
N GLN A 180 17.27 -15.25 -18.19
CA GLN A 180 15.98 -14.80 -17.64
C GLN A 180 14.93 -15.93 -17.57
N GLN A 181 15.06 -16.96 -18.41
CA GLN A 181 14.18 -18.14 -18.37
C GLN A 181 14.48 -19.08 -17.18
N GLU A 182 15.66 -18.99 -16.56
CA GLU A 182 16.08 -19.88 -15.45
C GLU A 182 15.30 -19.65 -14.14
N SER A 183 14.63 -18.50 -14.02
CA SER A 183 13.80 -18.09 -12.88
C SER A 183 12.54 -17.37 -13.40
N MET A 184 11.78 -18.03 -14.27
CA MET A 184 10.54 -17.45 -14.79
C MET A 184 9.54 -17.28 -13.65
N ARG A 185 9.41 -16.05 -13.14
CA ARG A 185 8.30 -15.55 -12.32
C ARG A 185 7.25 -15.02 -13.29
N PHE A 186 6.27 -15.85 -13.59
CA PHE A 186 5.35 -15.58 -14.70
C PHE A 186 4.41 -14.41 -14.37
N LEU A 187 3.94 -14.35 -13.12
CA LEU A 187 2.96 -13.37 -12.65
C LEU A 187 3.55 -12.00 -12.27
N ASP A 188 4.87 -11.91 -12.12
CA ASP A 188 5.61 -10.64 -12.11
C ASP A 188 5.65 -10.12 -13.56
N SER A 189 4.51 -9.66 -14.07
CA SER A 189 4.34 -9.26 -15.45
C SER A 189 4.90 -7.87 -15.72
N ARG A 190 4.99 -7.01 -14.71
CA ARG A 190 5.58 -5.68 -14.89
C ARG A 190 7.12 -5.76 -14.96
N ARG A 191 7.73 -4.88 -15.75
CA ARG A 191 9.20 -4.85 -15.87
C ARG A 191 9.91 -4.47 -14.59
N ASP A 192 9.35 -3.52 -13.84
CA ASP A 192 9.93 -3.08 -12.58
C ASP A 192 9.87 -4.17 -11.49
N GLU A 193 8.82 -5.01 -11.47
CA GLU A 193 8.77 -6.21 -10.64
C GLU A 193 9.89 -7.19 -11.00
N ALA A 194 10.09 -7.42 -12.30
CA ALA A 194 11.14 -8.31 -12.79
C ALA A 194 12.56 -7.79 -12.46
N GLU A 195 12.79 -6.48 -12.60
CA GLU A 195 14.07 -5.81 -12.32
C GLU A 195 14.40 -5.77 -10.82
N ARG A 196 13.43 -5.38 -9.98
CA ARG A 196 13.58 -5.35 -8.52
C ARG A 196 13.61 -6.74 -7.91
N GLY A 197 13.01 -7.68 -8.61
CA GLY A 197 12.84 -9.04 -8.16
C GLY A 197 11.93 -9.18 -6.95
N LEU A 198 10.88 -8.37 -6.89
CA LEU A 198 9.81 -8.45 -5.91
C LEU A 198 8.47 -8.19 -6.60
N SER A 199 7.44 -8.93 -6.21
CA SER A 199 6.07 -8.66 -6.67
C SER A 199 5.55 -7.40 -5.97
N ILE A 200 4.98 -6.47 -6.75
CA ILE A 200 4.44 -5.18 -6.31
C ILE A 200 2.92 -5.24 -6.36
N LYS A 201 2.35 -5.74 -7.46
CA LYS A 201 0.92 -5.83 -7.72
C LYS A 201 0.44 -7.25 -7.49
N ALA A 202 -0.71 -7.40 -6.83
CA ALA A 202 -1.39 -8.69 -6.83
C ALA A 202 -1.81 -9.06 -8.27
N SER A 203 -1.57 -10.29 -8.71
CA SER A 203 -1.78 -10.74 -10.09
C SER A 203 -2.68 -11.97 -10.13
N PRO A 204 -3.87 -11.89 -10.77
CA PRO A 204 -4.79 -13.01 -10.89
C PRO A 204 -4.46 -13.91 -12.09
N ILE A 205 -4.68 -15.21 -11.91
CA ILE A 205 -4.62 -16.23 -12.94
C ILE A 205 -5.71 -17.30 -12.72
N SER A 206 -6.29 -17.81 -13.79
CA SER A 206 -7.36 -18.82 -13.74
C SER A 206 -6.90 -20.09 -14.43
N LEU A 207 -6.68 -21.17 -13.67
CA LEU A 207 -6.14 -22.43 -14.18
C LEU A 207 -7.13 -23.57 -14.01
N LEU A 208 -7.20 -24.47 -15.00
CA LEU A 208 -7.86 -25.76 -14.85
C LEU A 208 -6.84 -26.78 -14.35
N LEU A 209 -7.04 -27.28 -13.13
CA LEU A 209 -6.11 -28.20 -12.47
C LEU A 209 -6.85 -29.49 -12.06
N PRO A 210 -6.30 -30.68 -12.36
CA PRO A 210 -6.86 -31.95 -11.91
C PRO A 210 -6.50 -32.24 -10.44
N ASP A 211 -7.43 -32.87 -9.73
CA ASP A 211 -7.19 -33.45 -8.41
C ASP A 211 -6.52 -34.84 -8.51
N GLY A 212 -6.23 -35.48 -7.37
CA GLY A 212 -5.64 -36.84 -7.34
C GLY A 212 -6.56 -37.97 -7.84
N THR A 213 -7.76 -37.64 -8.33
CA THR A 213 -8.71 -38.54 -9.01
C THR A 213 -8.97 -38.13 -10.46
N ASP A 214 -8.14 -37.24 -11.01
CA ASP A 214 -8.24 -36.66 -12.35
C ASP A 214 -9.50 -35.80 -12.58
N LYS A 215 -10.22 -35.41 -11.51
CA LYS A 215 -11.33 -34.48 -11.61
C LYS A 215 -10.80 -33.06 -11.71
N THR A 216 -11.19 -32.35 -12.75
CA THR A 216 -10.71 -31.00 -13.04
C THR A 216 -11.52 -29.94 -12.30
N TYR A 217 -10.83 -28.97 -11.69
CA TYR A 217 -11.39 -27.82 -11.00
C TYR A 217 -10.86 -26.52 -11.60
N LEU A 218 -11.69 -25.47 -11.60
CA LEU A 218 -11.26 -24.12 -11.94
C LEU A 218 -10.69 -23.44 -10.68
N CYS A 219 -9.37 -23.27 -10.67
CA CYS A 219 -8.64 -22.60 -9.60
C CYS A 219 -8.29 -21.17 -10.04
N ASN A 220 -9.01 -20.20 -9.48
CA ASN A 220 -8.69 -18.79 -9.59
C ASN A 220 -7.68 -18.46 -8.49
N LEU A 221 -6.42 -18.24 -8.87
CA LEU A 221 -5.31 -17.94 -7.97
C LEU A 221 -4.99 -16.45 -8.03
N MET A 222 -4.92 -15.80 -6.88
CA MET A 222 -4.38 -14.45 -6.74
C MET A 222 -3.00 -14.55 -6.11
N ASP A 223 -1.93 -14.29 -6.90
CA ASP A 223 -0.59 -14.15 -6.34
C ASP A 223 -0.46 -12.76 -5.72
N THR A 224 -0.19 -12.70 -4.42
CA THR A 224 -0.13 -11.43 -3.67
C THR A 224 1.31 -11.07 -3.32
N PRO A 225 1.65 -9.77 -3.26
CA PRO A 225 2.99 -9.35 -2.86
C PRO A 225 3.27 -9.72 -1.39
N GLY A 226 4.52 -10.09 -1.10
CA GLY A 226 4.93 -10.47 0.26
C GLY A 226 5.53 -9.36 1.10
N HIS A 227 5.84 -8.20 0.50
CA HIS A 227 6.45 -7.10 1.22
C HIS A 227 5.38 -6.34 2.02
N PRO A 228 5.59 -6.01 3.31
CA PRO A 228 4.55 -5.37 4.15
C PRO A 228 4.03 -4.03 3.62
N ASN A 229 4.89 -3.26 2.95
CA ASN A 229 4.48 -2.02 2.29
C ASN A 229 3.36 -2.20 1.24
N PHE A 230 3.24 -3.37 0.61
CA PHE A 230 2.17 -3.69 -0.35
C PHE A 230 1.06 -4.56 0.26
N GLN A 231 0.87 -4.49 1.58
CA GLN A 231 -0.18 -5.26 2.27
C GLN A 231 -1.59 -4.90 1.79
N ASP A 232 -1.79 -3.71 1.25
CA ASP A 232 -3.05 -3.27 0.65
C ASP A 232 -3.47 -4.12 -0.56
N GLU A 233 -2.51 -4.54 -1.38
CA GLU A 233 -2.71 -5.47 -2.48
C GLU A 233 -3.13 -6.87 -1.99
N VAL A 234 -2.59 -7.29 -0.84
CA VAL A 234 -2.99 -8.55 -0.17
C VAL A 234 -4.44 -8.45 0.32
N VAL A 235 -4.83 -7.32 0.93
CA VAL A 235 -6.20 -7.09 1.41
C VAL A 235 -7.21 -7.18 0.25
N ALA A 236 -6.91 -6.56 -0.90
CA ALA A 236 -7.76 -6.64 -2.08
C ALA A 236 -7.90 -8.09 -2.61
N GLY A 237 -6.78 -8.83 -2.66
CA GLY A 237 -6.78 -10.25 -3.08
C GLY A 237 -7.51 -11.18 -2.12
N VAL A 238 -7.38 -10.96 -0.81
CA VAL A 238 -8.09 -11.70 0.24
C VAL A 238 -9.60 -11.45 0.14
N ARG A 239 -10.04 -10.20 -0.05
CA ARG A 239 -11.46 -9.84 -0.10
C ARG A 239 -12.24 -10.60 -1.20
N ILE A 240 -11.64 -10.75 -2.39
CA ILE A 240 -12.30 -11.42 -3.53
C ILE A 240 -12.25 -12.97 -3.43
N SER A 241 -11.32 -13.52 -2.64
CA SER A 241 -11.04 -14.96 -2.49
C SER A 241 -11.89 -15.66 -1.43
N ASP A 242 -12.09 -16.97 -1.56
CA ASP A 242 -12.88 -17.79 -0.62
C ASP A 242 -12.01 -18.55 0.39
N GLY A 243 -10.72 -18.69 0.10
CA GLY A 243 -9.73 -19.26 1.00
C GLY A 243 -8.33 -18.75 0.70
N VAL A 244 -7.39 -19.13 1.55
CA VAL A 244 -6.00 -18.70 1.47
C VAL A 244 -5.07 -19.91 1.45
N LEU A 245 -4.15 -19.90 0.49
CA LEU A 245 -2.96 -20.73 0.51
C LEU A 245 -1.84 -19.95 1.21
N PHE A 246 -1.58 -20.29 2.46
CA PHE A 246 -0.60 -19.59 3.29
C PHE A 246 0.78 -20.23 3.12
N VAL A 247 1.74 -19.52 2.53
CA VAL A 247 3.06 -20.03 2.14
C VAL A 247 4.13 -19.55 3.12
N VAL A 248 4.74 -20.50 3.83
CA VAL A 248 5.80 -20.26 4.82
C VAL A 248 7.11 -20.86 4.34
N ASP A 249 8.20 -20.10 4.41
CA ASP A 249 9.55 -20.62 4.16
C ASP A 249 9.99 -21.46 5.37
N VAL A 250 10.28 -22.74 5.15
CA VAL A 250 10.64 -23.64 6.25
C VAL A 250 11.90 -23.21 7.00
N VAL A 251 12.86 -22.53 6.35
CA VAL A 251 14.11 -22.09 7.00
C VAL A 251 13.83 -20.92 7.93
N MET A 252 13.14 -19.91 7.42
CA MET A 252 12.74 -18.70 8.16
C MET A 252 11.71 -19.00 9.24
N GLY A 253 10.82 -19.96 9.02
CA GLY A 253 9.67 -20.23 9.90
C GLY A 253 8.67 -19.07 9.89
N VAL A 254 7.87 -18.95 10.95
CA VAL A 254 6.87 -17.89 11.09
C VAL A 254 7.51 -16.63 11.68
N GLY A 255 7.27 -15.46 11.05
CA GLY A 255 7.64 -14.13 11.57
C GLY A 255 6.45 -13.32 12.09
N ALA A 256 6.69 -12.11 12.59
CA ALA A 256 5.63 -11.22 13.10
C ALA A 256 4.73 -10.71 11.95
N HIS A 257 5.28 -10.52 10.75
CA HIS A 257 4.46 -10.18 9.59
C HIS A 257 3.53 -11.33 9.17
N ASP A 258 3.96 -12.59 9.28
CA ASP A 258 3.09 -13.75 9.01
C ASP A 258 1.92 -13.81 9.99
N GLU A 259 2.16 -13.54 11.28
CA GLU A 259 1.09 -13.42 12.29
C GLU A 259 0.07 -12.35 11.91
N ARG A 260 0.54 -11.19 11.44
CA ARG A 260 -0.32 -10.10 10.99
C ARG A 260 -1.16 -10.47 9.76
N LEU A 261 -0.57 -11.19 8.80
CA LEU A 261 -1.30 -11.71 7.63
C LEU A 261 -2.36 -12.72 8.06
N LEU A 262 -2.01 -13.68 8.92
CA LEU A 262 -2.95 -14.67 9.47
C LEU A 262 -4.09 -13.99 10.23
N LYS A 263 -3.80 -12.96 11.03
CA LYS A 263 -4.82 -12.18 11.75
C LYS A 263 -5.82 -11.57 10.78
N HIS A 264 -5.35 -10.97 9.69
CA HIS A 264 -6.24 -10.40 8.67
C HIS A 264 -7.10 -11.47 7.97
N VAL A 265 -6.51 -12.62 7.64
CA VAL A 265 -7.24 -13.74 7.00
C VAL A 265 -8.34 -14.30 7.91
N VAL A 266 -8.05 -14.46 9.20
CA VAL A 266 -9.05 -14.89 10.20
C VAL A 266 -10.13 -13.82 10.42
N GLN A 267 -9.75 -12.54 10.42
CA GLN A 267 -10.69 -11.43 10.50
C GLN A 267 -11.67 -11.41 9.32
N GLU A 268 -11.24 -11.75 8.11
CA GLU A 268 -12.13 -11.91 6.94
C GLU A 268 -12.88 -13.27 6.95
N GLY A 269 -12.45 -14.24 7.77
CA GLY A 269 -13.12 -15.53 8.01
C GLY A 269 -12.91 -16.56 6.92
N LEU A 270 -11.77 -16.48 6.25
CA LEU A 270 -11.39 -17.38 5.17
C LEU A 270 -10.79 -18.68 5.72
N ASP A 271 -10.94 -19.76 4.96
CA ASP A 271 -10.28 -21.03 5.25
C ASP A 271 -8.79 -20.95 4.88
N VAL A 272 -7.94 -21.58 5.71
CA VAL A 272 -6.48 -21.60 5.50
C VAL A 272 -5.99 -23.00 5.15
N VAL A 273 -5.20 -23.09 4.08
CA VAL A 273 -4.37 -24.24 3.74
C VAL A 273 -2.90 -23.81 3.85
N LEU A 274 -2.09 -24.56 4.58
CA LEU A 274 -0.68 -24.23 4.81
C LEU A 274 0.21 -24.91 3.77
N CYS A 275 1.11 -24.15 3.17
CA CYS A 275 2.19 -24.63 2.33
C CYS A 275 3.53 -24.36 3.01
N VAL A 276 4.19 -25.43 3.46
CA VAL A 276 5.57 -25.37 3.97
C VAL A 276 6.50 -25.47 2.77
N ASN A 277 6.98 -24.32 2.31
CA ASN A 277 7.78 -24.19 1.09
C ASN A 277 9.28 -24.17 1.40
N LYS A 278 10.08 -24.33 0.34
CA LYS A 278 11.54 -24.36 0.35
C LYS A 278 12.16 -25.49 1.18
N ILE A 279 11.50 -26.64 1.22
CA ILE A 279 12.01 -27.85 1.91
C ILE A 279 13.38 -28.29 1.37
N ASP A 280 13.70 -27.94 0.13
CA ASP A 280 14.99 -28.18 -0.50
C ASP A 280 16.14 -27.49 0.25
N ARG A 281 15.93 -26.32 0.84
CA ARG A 281 16.96 -25.57 1.58
C ARG A 281 17.41 -26.29 2.85
N LEU A 282 16.57 -27.14 3.43
CA LEU A 282 16.97 -28.00 4.55
C LEU A 282 18.08 -28.97 4.13
N VAL A 283 18.05 -29.40 2.86
CA VAL A 283 19.00 -30.36 2.27
C VAL A 283 20.21 -29.65 1.67
N THR A 284 19.97 -28.60 0.87
CA THR A 284 21.00 -27.99 0.02
C THR A 284 21.81 -26.90 0.74
N GLU A 285 21.17 -26.13 1.62
CA GLU A 285 21.79 -25.01 2.33
C GLU A 285 22.15 -25.37 3.76
N LEU A 286 21.16 -25.73 4.59
CA LEU A 286 21.38 -26.04 6.01
C LEU A 286 22.03 -27.41 6.21
N LYS A 287 21.85 -28.34 5.26
CA LYS A 287 22.37 -29.72 5.30
C LYS A 287 22.03 -30.44 6.60
N LEU A 288 20.81 -30.23 7.09
CA LEU A 288 20.34 -30.87 8.32
C LEU A 288 20.20 -32.38 8.10
N PRO A 289 20.50 -33.22 9.11
CA PRO A 289 20.09 -34.62 9.08
C PRO A 289 18.57 -34.75 8.88
N PRO A 290 18.07 -35.81 8.21
CA PRO A 290 16.64 -36.00 7.98
C PRO A 290 15.77 -35.95 9.26
N ALA A 291 16.29 -36.46 10.38
CA ALA A 291 15.61 -36.39 11.67
C ALA A 291 15.43 -34.94 12.18
N ASP A 292 16.47 -34.12 12.10
CA ASP A 292 16.44 -32.71 12.51
C ASP A 292 15.57 -31.87 11.57
N ALA A 293 15.63 -32.17 10.27
CA ALA A 293 14.76 -31.54 9.27
C ALA A 293 13.27 -31.82 9.54
N TYR A 294 12.92 -33.04 9.95
CA TYR A 294 11.56 -33.35 10.41
C TYR A 294 11.16 -32.49 11.61
N HIS A 295 12.02 -32.37 12.62
CA HIS A 295 11.74 -31.54 13.79
C HIS A 295 11.56 -30.07 13.41
N LYS A 296 12.36 -29.55 12.48
CA LYS A 296 12.22 -28.20 11.95
C LYS A 296 10.89 -27.99 11.23
N ILE A 297 10.48 -28.93 10.36
CA ILE A 297 9.18 -28.88 9.67
C ILE A 297 8.02 -28.93 10.67
N LYS A 298 8.08 -29.86 11.64
CA LYS A 298 7.07 -30.00 12.71
C LYS A 298 6.95 -28.70 13.51
N HIS A 299 8.10 -28.13 13.93
CA HIS A 299 8.16 -26.87 14.65
C HIS A 299 7.49 -25.73 13.88
N THR A 300 7.75 -25.60 12.57
CA THR A 300 7.11 -24.57 11.74
C THR A 300 5.59 -24.72 11.70
N ILE A 301 5.07 -25.95 11.60
CA ILE A 301 3.62 -26.21 11.63
C ILE A 301 3.02 -25.88 13.00
N ASP A 302 3.73 -26.23 14.08
CA ASP A 302 3.31 -25.96 15.46
C ASP A 302 3.32 -24.44 15.77
N GLU A 303 4.30 -23.69 15.27
CA GLU A 303 4.34 -22.21 15.33
C GLU A 303 3.08 -21.60 14.68
N VAL A 304 2.72 -22.03 13.46
CA VAL A 304 1.52 -21.53 12.76
C VAL A 304 0.25 -21.85 13.55
N ASN A 305 0.13 -23.08 14.07
CA ASN A 305 -1.03 -23.46 14.88
C ASN A 305 -1.14 -22.64 16.17
N THR A 306 -0.02 -22.38 16.84
CA THR A 306 0.05 -21.54 18.05
C THR A 306 -0.38 -20.11 17.74
N CYS A 307 0.11 -19.56 16.62
CA CYS A 307 -0.29 -18.24 16.14
C CYS A 307 -1.81 -18.17 15.87
N LEU A 308 -2.36 -19.15 15.15
CA LEU A 308 -3.80 -19.22 14.88
C LEU A 308 -4.62 -19.36 16.17
N GLU A 309 -4.16 -20.15 17.14
CA GLU A 309 -4.82 -20.28 18.44
C GLU A 309 -4.87 -18.95 19.18
N ASN A 310 -3.74 -18.24 19.26
CA ASN A 310 -3.67 -16.91 19.88
C ASN A 310 -4.61 -15.90 19.19
N ILE A 311 -4.64 -15.90 17.86
CA ILE A 311 -5.52 -15.00 17.07
C ILE A 311 -6.99 -15.33 17.32
N HIS A 312 -7.38 -16.61 17.29
CA HIS A 312 -8.77 -17.00 17.54
C HIS A 312 -9.22 -16.64 18.96
N THR A 313 -8.36 -16.83 19.96
CA THR A 313 -8.61 -16.39 21.33
C THR A 313 -8.74 -14.87 21.41
N MET A 314 -7.87 -14.11 20.72
CA MET A 314 -7.92 -12.64 20.71
C MET A 314 -9.22 -12.09 20.11
N LEU A 315 -9.74 -12.76 19.07
CA LEU A 315 -10.92 -12.34 18.29
C LEU A 315 -12.24 -12.96 18.78
N ASN A 316 -12.23 -13.76 19.85
CA ASN A 316 -13.41 -14.46 20.39
C ASN A 316 -14.21 -15.25 19.33
N VAL A 317 -13.53 -15.77 18.30
CA VAL A 317 -14.18 -16.55 17.24
C VAL A 317 -14.54 -17.95 17.79
N PRO A 318 -15.79 -18.43 17.65
CA PRO A 318 -16.17 -19.75 18.13
C PRO A 318 -15.26 -20.83 17.55
N ALA A 319 -14.79 -21.72 18.41
CA ALA A 319 -13.77 -22.73 18.12
C ALA A 319 -14.23 -23.85 17.15
N GLN A 320 -14.67 -23.53 15.93
CA GLN A 320 -14.64 -24.47 14.83
C GLN A 320 -13.18 -24.63 14.36
N ARG A 321 -12.41 -25.29 15.23
CA ARG A 321 -10.96 -25.37 15.22
C ARG A 321 -10.45 -26.28 14.08
N LYS A 322 -10.16 -25.72 12.90
CA LYS A 322 -9.38 -26.44 11.87
C LYS A 322 -7.89 -26.37 12.22
N ILE A 323 -7.43 -27.25 13.12
CA ILE A 323 -5.98 -27.45 13.38
C ILE A 323 -5.31 -27.82 12.05
N LEU A 324 -4.23 -27.12 11.71
CA LEU A 324 -3.40 -27.41 10.54
C LEU A 324 -2.51 -28.62 10.86
N SER A 325 -2.71 -29.72 10.14
CA SER A 325 -1.92 -30.93 10.31
C SER A 325 -1.81 -31.69 8.99
N PRO A 326 -0.60 -32.17 8.63
CA PRO A 326 -0.41 -33.00 7.43
C PRO A 326 -1.36 -34.21 7.37
N THR A 327 -1.71 -34.81 8.51
CA THR A 327 -2.63 -35.95 8.60
C THR A 327 -4.06 -35.63 8.15
N LYS A 328 -4.50 -34.37 8.28
CA LYS A 328 -5.81 -33.91 7.81
C LYS A 328 -5.79 -33.55 6.32
N GLY A 329 -4.61 -33.36 5.75
CA GLY A 329 -4.40 -32.94 4.36
C GLY A 329 -4.60 -31.44 4.13
N ASN A 330 -4.56 -30.61 5.18
CA ASN A 330 -4.57 -29.14 5.07
C ASN A 330 -3.17 -28.51 5.14
N VAL A 331 -2.13 -29.35 5.16
CA VAL A 331 -0.73 -28.94 5.05
C VAL A 331 -0.10 -29.64 3.85
N ILE A 332 0.54 -28.86 2.99
CA ILE A 332 1.32 -29.35 1.85
C ILE A 332 2.79 -28.95 2.03
N PHE A 333 3.67 -29.73 1.43
CA PHE A 333 5.12 -29.50 1.43
C PHE A 333 5.55 -29.17 0.01
N ALA A 334 6.38 -28.14 -0.14
CA ALA A 334 6.80 -27.69 -1.46
C ALA A 334 8.26 -27.22 -1.52
N ALA A 335 8.81 -27.31 -2.72
CA ALA A 335 9.97 -26.59 -3.18
C ALA A 335 9.62 -26.02 -4.57
N GLY A 336 8.94 -24.87 -4.60
CA GLY A 336 8.44 -24.27 -5.84
C GLY A 336 9.53 -24.02 -6.89
N LEU A 337 10.77 -23.76 -6.46
CA LEU A 337 11.89 -23.62 -7.38
C LEU A 337 12.21 -24.90 -8.17
N PHE A 338 11.96 -26.08 -7.58
CA PHE A 338 12.29 -27.40 -8.13
C PHE A 338 11.07 -28.21 -8.58
N ASN A 339 9.87 -27.61 -8.60
CA ASN A 339 8.61 -28.29 -8.88
C ASN A 339 8.33 -29.49 -7.95
N PHE A 340 8.68 -29.36 -6.66
CA PHE A 340 8.24 -30.33 -5.67
C PHE A 340 6.99 -29.78 -5.01
N VAL A 341 5.87 -30.50 -5.12
CA VAL A 341 4.65 -30.21 -4.36
C VAL A 341 4.04 -31.54 -3.97
N PHE A 342 3.90 -31.81 -2.68
CA PHE A 342 3.29 -33.05 -2.21
C PHE A 342 2.55 -32.89 -0.89
N SER A 343 1.60 -33.77 -0.65
CA SER A 343 0.95 -34.02 0.63
C SER A 343 1.26 -35.45 1.06
N LEU A 344 0.88 -35.84 2.27
CA LEU A 344 0.99 -37.25 2.68
C LEU A 344 0.18 -38.17 1.76
N GLY A 345 -0.98 -37.70 1.27
CA GLY A 345 -1.84 -38.44 0.36
C GLY A 345 -1.24 -38.62 -1.03
N SER A 346 -0.62 -37.58 -1.59
CA SER A 346 0.02 -37.68 -2.90
C SER A 346 1.28 -38.55 -2.84
N PHE A 347 2.09 -38.42 -1.79
CA PHE A 347 3.29 -39.26 -1.61
C PHE A 347 2.92 -40.73 -1.38
N ALA A 348 1.84 -40.99 -0.63
CA ALA A 348 1.28 -42.34 -0.49
C ALA A 348 0.80 -42.91 -1.84
N SER A 349 0.23 -42.09 -2.73
CA SER A 349 -0.13 -42.52 -4.09
C SER A 349 1.10 -42.93 -4.89
N ILE A 350 2.21 -42.18 -4.84
CA ILE A 350 3.47 -42.56 -5.53
C ILE A 350 3.93 -43.96 -5.10
N TYR A 351 3.89 -44.26 -3.80
CA TYR A 351 4.20 -45.59 -3.30
C TYR A 351 3.20 -46.65 -3.77
N ALA A 352 1.91 -46.36 -3.72
CA ALA A 352 0.87 -47.29 -4.15
C ALA A 352 1.03 -47.64 -5.64
N ASP A 353 1.23 -46.64 -6.49
CA ASP A 353 1.43 -46.82 -7.93
C ASP A 353 2.71 -47.61 -8.24
N THR A 354 3.80 -47.34 -7.52
CA THR A 354 5.08 -48.06 -7.67
C THR A 354 4.96 -49.54 -7.27
N TYR A 355 4.21 -49.84 -6.21
CA TYR A 355 4.03 -51.19 -5.67
C TYR A 355 2.68 -51.83 -6.08
N GLY A 356 2.12 -51.43 -7.22
CA GLY A 356 0.98 -52.09 -7.87
C GLY A 356 -0.35 -52.03 -7.10
N ASN A 357 -0.59 -50.96 -6.35
CA ASN A 357 -1.78 -50.72 -5.51
C ASN A 357 -2.04 -51.84 -4.49
N SER A 358 -0.97 -52.39 -3.93
CA SER A 358 -1.01 -53.50 -2.96
C SER A 358 -1.54 -53.11 -1.56
N PHE A 359 -1.71 -51.83 -1.27
CA PHE A 359 -2.25 -51.30 -0.02
C PHE A 359 -3.10 -50.05 -0.26
N ASP A 360 -3.98 -49.69 0.69
CA ASP A 360 -4.82 -48.49 0.58
C ASP A 360 -4.02 -47.23 0.94
N ARG A 361 -3.88 -46.34 -0.06
CA ARG A 361 -3.25 -45.01 0.10
C ARG A 361 -3.92 -44.16 1.18
N LYS A 362 -5.24 -44.28 1.39
CA LYS A 362 -5.98 -43.47 2.37
C LYS A 362 -5.68 -43.87 3.81
N GLU A 363 -5.45 -45.16 4.06
CA GLU A 363 -5.05 -45.67 5.37
C GLU A 363 -3.56 -45.46 5.63
N PHE A 364 -2.74 -45.51 4.59
CA PHE A 364 -1.29 -45.31 4.70
C PHE A 364 -0.90 -43.84 4.97
N ALA A 365 -1.54 -42.87 4.30
CA ALA A 365 -1.16 -41.46 4.40
C ALA A 365 -1.14 -40.90 5.84
N PRO A 366 -2.15 -41.15 6.71
CA PRO A 366 -2.10 -40.69 8.10
C PRO A 366 -0.97 -41.31 8.94
N LEU A 367 -0.46 -42.48 8.56
CA LEU A 367 0.63 -43.18 9.25
C LEU A 367 2.01 -42.59 8.94
N LEU A 368 2.10 -41.74 7.90
CA LEU A 368 3.34 -41.11 7.46
C LEU A 368 3.74 -39.89 8.28
N TRP A 369 2.96 -39.44 9.26
CA TRP A 369 3.25 -38.24 10.05
C TRP A 369 3.05 -38.43 11.54
N GLY A 370 3.93 -37.79 12.32
CA GLY A 370 3.91 -37.80 13.77
C GLY A 370 4.95 -38.74 14.37
N ASP A 371 4.82 -39.02 15.65
CA ASP A 371 5.65 -40.00 16.36
C ASP A 371 5.14 -41.42 16.08
N ILE A 372 5.24 -41.81 14.81
CA ILE A 372 4.92 -43.15 14.31
C ILE A 372 6.21 -43.73 13.75
N TYR A 373 6.46 -45.00 14.04
CA TYR A 373 7.65 -45.75 13.68
C TYR A 373 7.25 -46.99 12.88
N PHE A 374 8.11 -47.43 11.98
CA PHE A 374 7.91 -48.65 11.20
C PHE A 374 8.95 -49.68 11.61
N ASN A 375 8.49 -50.85 12.04
CA ASN A 375 9.37 -51.96 12.37
C ASN A 375 9.51 -52.86 11.13
N GLU A 376 10.71 -52.94 10.57
CA GLU A 376 11.00 -53.68 9.33
C GLU A 376 10.82 -55.20 9.46
N GLU A 377 11.08 -55.75 10.66
CA GLU A 377 10.96 -57.18 10.93
C GLU A 377 9.50 -57.62 11.01
N THR A 378 8.69 -56.88 11.77
CA THR A 378 7.28 -57.19 11.98
C THR A 378 6.37 -56.62 10.89
N ARG A 379 6.89 -55.71 10.05
CA ARG A 379 6.16 -54.96 9.01
C ARG A 379 4.95 -54.21 9.56
N LYS A 380 5.04 -53.71 10.79
CA LYS A 380 3.96 -53.00 11.49
C LYS A 380 4.36 -51.58 11.87
N PHE A 381 3.35 -50.72 11.91
CA PHE A 381 3.47 -49.36 12.44
C PHE A 381 3.22 -49.37 13.95
N ALA A 382 4.07 -48.69 14.70
CA ALA A 382 3.96 -48.49 16.14
C ALA A 382 3.98 -47.00 16.46
N ARG A 383 3.28 -46.60 17.54
CA ARG A 383 3.32 -45.21 18.05
C ARG A 383 4.38 -45.00 19.12
N GLU A 384 4.91 -46.10 19.64
CA GLU A 384 6.03 -46.10 20.55
C GLU A 384 7.29 -46.47 19.77
N PRO A 385 8.44 -45.87 20.11
CA PRO A 385 9.70 -46.30 19.54
C PRO A 385 9.93 -47.79 19.85
N PRO A 386 10.25 -48.63 18.85
CA PRO A 386 10.56 -50.03 19.08
C PRO A 386 11.72 -50.20 20.08
N GLU A 387 11.52 -50.96 21.16
CA GLU A 387 12.55 -51.15 22.21
C GLU A 387 13.83 -51.82 21.68
N ASP A 388 13.73 -52.57 20.58
CA ASP A 388 14.82 -53.35 19.99
C ASP A 388 15.80 -52.50 19.14
N PHE A 389 15.52 -51.22 18.90
CA PHE A 389 16.31 -50.35 18.01
C PHE A 389 17.00 -49.23 18.80
N GLU A 390 18.32 -49.11 18.63
CA GLU A 390 19.12 -48.04 19.25
C GLU A 390 18.69 -46.64 18.76
N ASP A 391 18.34 -46.51 17.47
CA ASP A 391 17.89 -45.26 16.84
C ASP A 391 16.57 -45.47 16.05
N PRO A 392 15.40 -45.32 16.69
CA PRO A 392 14.10 -45.53 16.05
C PRO A 392 13.79 -44.39 15.05
N VAL A 393 13.65 -44.73 13.77
CA VAL A 393 13.37 -43.76 12.70
C VAL A 393 11.85 -43.56 12.52
N ARG A 394 11.41 -42.30 12.50
CA ARG A 394 10.00 -41.94 12.27
C ARG A 394 9.59 -42.26 10.83
N THR A 395 8.33 -42.59 10.62
CA THR A 395 7.78 -42.92 9.29
C THR A 395 7.94 -41.77 8.29
N PHE A 396 7.73 -40.51 8.71
CA PHE A 396 7.96 -39.36 7.83
C PHE A 396 9.42 -39.27 7.38
N VAL A 397 10.36 -39.60 8.27
CA VAL A 397 11.79 -39.58 7.97
C VAL A 397 12.13 -40.72 7.00
N ALA A 398 11.76 -41.95 7.35
CA ALA A 398 12.09 -43.14 6.57
C ALA A 398 11.44 -43.17 5.18
N PHE A 399 10.16 -42.79 5.07
CA PHE A 399 9.38 -42.91 3.83
C PHE A 399 9.28 -41.62 3.02
N ILE A 400 9.59 -40.44 3.57
CA ILE A 400 9.48 -39.19 2.81
C ILE A 400 10.82 -38.45 2.74
N LEU A 401 11.39 -38.09 3.89
CA LEU A 401 12.62 -37.28 3.89
C LEU A 401 13.82 -38.05 3.37
N GLU A 402 14.08 -39.27 3.80
CA GLU A 402 15.24 -40.03 3.30
C GLU A 402 15.21 -40.26 1.78
N PRO A 403 14.09 -40.70 1.16
CA PRO A 403 13.98 -40.77 -0.29
C PRO A 403 14.20 -39.41 -0.97
N LEU A 404 13.64 -38.33 -0.42
CA LEU A 404 13.81 -36.98 -0.96
C LEU A 404 15.26 -36.51 -0.87
N TYR A 405 15.93 -36.78 0.25
CA TYR A 405 17.34 -36.46 0.48
C TYR A 405 18.25 -37.25 -0.46
N LYS A 406 17.97 -38.54 -0.66
CA LYS A 406 18.67 -39.36 -1.65
C LYS A 406 18.46 -38.81 -3.05
N LEU A 407 17.22 -38.48 -3.43
CA LEU A 407 16.91 -37.91 -4.75
C LEU A 407 17.69 -36.61 -5.01
N ILE A 408 17.65 -35.67 -4.08
CA ILE A 408 18.38 -34.39 -4.21
C ILE A 408 19.90 -34.63 -4.15
N GLY A 409 20.37 -35.45 -3.21
CA GLY A 409 21.79 -35.75 -2.98
C GLY A 409 22.46 -36.44 -4.16
N HIS A 410 21.83 -37.48 -4.73
CA HIS A 410 22.32 -38.15 -5.93
C HIS A 410 22.38 -37.16 -7.10
N THR A 411 21.31 -36.38 -7.32
CA THR A 411 21.26 -35.37 -8.39
C THR A 411 22.40 -34.36 -8.28
N LEU A 412 22.80 -33.97 -7.06
CA LEU A 412 23.86 -32.99 -6.80
C LEU A 412 25.27 -33.57 -6.84
N GLY A 413 25.45 -34.82 -6.39
CA GLY A 413 26.77 -35.40 -6.11
C GLY A 413 27.25 -36.45 -7.10
N GLU A 414 26.36 -37.11 -7.84
CA GLU A 414 26.73 -38.24 -8.70
C GLU A 414 27.00 -37.86 -10.16
N GLU A 415 27.79 -38.71 -10.82
CA GLU A 415 28.02 -38.60 -12.25
C GLU A 415 26.79 -39.05 -13.05
N LYS A 416 26.62 -38.46 -14.23
CA LYS A 416 25.41 -38.62 -15.05
C LYS A 416 25.16 -40.06 -15.49
N GLU A 417 26.22 -40.86 -15.62
CA GLU A 417 26.14 -42.26 -16.04
C GLU A 417 25.64 -43.18 -14.93
N THR A 418 25.93 -42.87 -13.65
CA THR A 418 25.42 -43.62 -12.49
C THR A 418 24.01 -43.22 -12.10
N LEU A 419 23.62 -41.98 -12.41
CA LEU A 419 22.28 -41.45 -12.12
C LEU A 419 21.15 -42.10 -12.93
N ILE A 420 21.39 -42.47 -14.18
CA ILE A 420 20.38 -43.06 -15.07
C ILE A 420 19.74 -44.33 -14.45
N PRO A 421 20.52 -45.37 -14.08
CA PRO A 421 19.93 -46.58 -13.50
C PRO A 421 19.23 -46.32 -12.15
N ILE A 422 19.69 -45.34 -11.37
CA ILE A 422 19.03 -44.94 -10.12
C ILE A 422 17.65 -44.34 -10.41
N TYR A 423 17.56 -43.39 -11.35
CA TYR A 423 16.29 -42.79 -11.75
C TYR A 423 15.33 -43.80 -12.37
N GLU A 424 15.81 -44.71 -13.20
CA GLU A 424 14.99 -45.79 -13.76
C GLU A 424 14.42 -46.70 -12.65
N SER A 425 15.17 -46.95 -11.56
CA SER A 425 14.71 -47.76 -10.43
C SER A 425 13.54 -47.14 -9.65
N VAL A 426 13.40 -45.80 -9.69
CA VAL A 426 12.31 -45.05 -9.05
C VAL A 426 11.26 -44.56 -10.06
N GLY A 427 11.30 -45.08 -11.31
CA GLY A 427 10.30 -44.79 -12.34
C GLY A 427 10.46 -43.43 -13.04
N ILE A 428 11.61 -42.77 -12.90
CA ILE A 428 11.90 -41.49 -13.55
C ILE A 428 12.60 -41.73 -14.88
N TYR A 429 11.89 -41.46 -15.98
CA TYR A 429 12.42 -41.57 -17.34
C TYR A 429 12.54 -40.18 -17.97
N MET A 430 13.78 -39.73 -18.21
CA MET A 430 14.07 -38.41 -18.80
C MET A 430 14.81 -38.55 -20.13
N PRO A 431 14.62 -37.63 -21.08
CA PRO A 431 15.37 -37.63 -22.33
C PRO A 431 16.85 -37.32 -22.08
N LYS A 432 17.75 -37.90 -22.89
CA LYS A 432 19.22 -37.70 -22.78
C LYS A 432 19.68 -36.23 -22.79
N ARG A 433 18.86 -35.31 -23.30
CA ARG A 433 19.15 -33.86 -23.30
C ARG A 433 19.07 -33.27 -21.88
N ASP A 434 18.16 -33.76 -21.04
CA ASP A 434 17.88 -33.18 -19.72
C ASP A 434 19.05 -33.46 -18.76
N PHE A 435 19.69 -34.62 -18.90
CA PHE A 435 20.95 -34.94 -18.21
C PHE A 435 22.11 -34.03 -18.59
N LYS A 436 22.06 -33.32 -19.74
CA LYS A 436 23.10 -32.36 -20.14
C LYS A 436 22.91 -30.96 -19.54
N MET A 437 21.75 -30.70 -18.90
CA MET A 437 21.46 -29.40 -18.29
C MET A 437 22.33 -29.15 -17.04
N SER A 438 22.29 -27.92 -16.53
CA SER A 438 22.84 -27.60 -15.22
C SER A 438 22.10 -28.39 -14.13
N THR A 439 22.80 -28.70 -13.03
CA THR A 439 22.25 -29.52 -11.94
C THR A 439 20.94 -28.96 -11.38
N LYS A 440 20.82 -27.63 -11.29
CA LYS A 440 19.60 -26.93 -10.89
C LYS A 440 18.43 -27.24 -11.82
N ASN A 441 18.63 -27.13 -13.13
CA ASN A 441 17.60 -27.38 -14.13
C ASN A 441 17.28 -28.88 -14.26
N MET A 442 18.28 -29.74 -14.06
CA MET A 442 18.09 -31.19 -13.95
C MET A 442 17.18 -31.53 -12.77
N LEU A 443 17.41 -30.94 -11.59
CA LEU A 443 16.57 -31.15 -10.41
C LEU A 443 15.11 -30.70 -10.64
N LYS A 444 14.89 -29.62 -11.39
CA LYS A 444 13.54 -29.20 -11.81
C LYS A 444 12.84 -30.24 -12.71
N SER A 445 13.59 -30.85 -13.63
CA SER A 445 13.05 -31.90 -14.51
C SER A 445 12.76 -33.17 -13.72
N VAL A 446 13.66 -33.55 -12.81
CA VAL A 446 13.47 -34.68 -11.87
C VAL A 446 12.20 -34.48 -11.04
N GLY A 447 12.00 -33.29 -10.45
CA GLY A 447 10.80 -32.97 -9.68
C GLY A 447 9.51 -33.13 -10.48
N LYS A 448 9.50 -32.60 -11.72
CA LYS A 448 8.35 -32.72 -12.62
C LYS A 448 7.98 -34.18 -12.90
N HIS A 449 8.96 -35.06 -13.15
CA HIS A 449 8.70 -36.46 -13.48
C HIS A 449 8.37 -37.32 -12.25
N PHE A 450 8.96 -37.01 -11.09
CA PHE A 450 8.75 -37.79 -9.87
C PHE A 450 7.41 -37.49 -9.20
N PHE A 451 7.05 -36.21 -9.05
CA PHE A 451 5.82 -35.82 -8.34
C PHE A 451 4.58 -35.74 -9.25
N GLN A 452 4.77 -35.80 -10.58
CA GLN A 452 3.70 -35.95 -11.60
C GLN A 452 2.54 -34.94 -11.48
N GLY A 453 2.85 -33.66 -11.19
CA GLY A 453 1.88 -32.54 -11.22
C GLY A 453 1.61 -31.90 -9.86
N ASN A 454 0.63 -31.01 -9.80
CA ASN A 454 0.24 -30.27 -8.59
C ASN A 454 -1.07 -30.80 -7.96
N SER A 455 -1.43 -32.06 -8.21
CA SER A 455 -2.64 -32.69 -7.65
C SER A 455 -2.75 -32.56 -6.13
N ALA A 456 -1.62 -32.61 -5.42
CA ALA A 456 -1.56 -32.40 -3.96
C ALA A 456 -2.07 -31.02 -3.51
N LEU A 457 -1.79 -29.98 -4.28
CA LEU A 457 -2.27 -28.63 -4.05
C LEU A 457 -3.80 -28.59 -4.20
N VAL A 458 -4.29 -29.16 -5.32
CA VAL A 458 -5.72 -29.19 -5.66
C VAL A 458 -6.50 -29.99 -4.62
N ASP A 459 -6.01 -31.18 -4.22
CA ASP A 459 -6.63 -32.01 -3.19
C ASP A 459 -6.81 -31.26 -1.87
N ALA A 460 -5.76 -30.55 -1.42
CA ALA A 460 -5.78 -29.79 -0.17
C ALA A 460 -6.77 -28.62 -0.25
N VAL A 461 -6.74 -27.88 -1.34
CA VAL A 461 -7.65 -26.75 -1.61
C VAL A 461 -9.10 -27.23 -1.69
N VAL A 462 -9.41 -28.22 -2.54
CA VAL A 462 -10.78 -28.68 -2.78
C VAL A 462 -11.41 -29.22 -1.51
N LYS A 463 -10.62 -29.90 -0.66
CA LYS A 463 -11.08 -30.50 0.60
C LYS A 463 -11.28 -29.49 1.73
N HIS A 464 -10.42 -28.46 1.82
CA HIS A 464 -10.39 -27.57 3.00
C HIS A 464 -10.88 -26.16 2.75
N ILE A 465 -10.83 -25.67 1.52
CA ILE A 465 -11.38 -24.38 1.09
C ILE A 465 -12.80 -24.59 0.55
N ARG A 466 -13.76 -23.88 1.14
CA ARG A 466 -15.15 -23.83 0.70
C ARG A 466 -15.26 -23.35 -0.74
N ASN A 467 -16.19 -23.93 -1.49
CA ASN A 467 -16.52 -23.43 -2.82
C ASN A 467 -17.29 -22.10 -2.72
N PRO A 468 -17.33 -21.29 -3.80
CA PRO A 468 -18.07 -20.03 -3.83
C PRO A 468 -19.49 -20.11 -3.29
N ARG A 469 -20.26 -21.16 -3.66
CA ARG A 469 -21.65 -21.37 -3.20
C ARG A 469 -21.77 -21.47 -1.69
N THR A 470 -20.95 -22.30 -1.06
CA THR A 470 -20.93 -22.47 0.40
C THR A 470 -20.32 -21.27 1.14
N MET A 471 -19.49 -20.47 0.47
CA MET A 471 -18.84 -19.30 1.06
C MET A 471 -19.67 -18.01 0.92
N ALA A 472 -20.63 -17.98 -0.01
CA ALA A 472 -21.46 -16.81 -0.29
C ALA A 472 -22.15 -16.27 0.96
N GLU A 473 -22.74 -17.13 1.78
CA GLU A 473 -23.41 -16.75 3.03
C GLU A 473 -22.50 -15.92 3.95
N LEU A 474 -21.30 -16.44 4.25
CA LEU A 474 -20.35 -15.75 5.10
C LEU A 474 -19.87 -14.45 4.45
N LYS A 475 -19.59 -14.46 3.15
CA LYS A 475 -19.07 -13.28 2.45
C LYS A 475 -20.11 -12.16 2.38
N VAL A 476 -21.34 -12.45 1.95
CA VAL A 476 -22.43 -11.47 1.84
C VAL A 476 -22.72 -10.84 3.20
N HIS A 477 -22.90 -11.63 4.26
CA HIS A 477 -23.17 -11.10 5.61
C HIS A 477 -22.06 -10.19 6.15
N ARG A 478 -20.81 -10.42 5.76
CA ARG A 478 -19.67 -9.64 6.25
C ARG A 478 -19.36 -8.43 5.40
N THR A 479 -19.56 -8.52 4.08
CA THR A 479 -19.12 -7.49 3.14
C THR A 479 -20.24 -6.62 2.61
N TYR A 480 -21.47 -7.11 2.45
CA TYR A 480 -22.59 -6.30 1.93
C TYR A 480 -23.15 -5.40 3.04
N THR A 481 -23.40 -4.11 2.77
CA THR A 481 -23.96 -3.19 3.78
C THR A 481 -25.48 -3.25 3.86
N GLY A 482 -26.12 -3.56 2.74
CA GLY A 482 -27.58 -3.52 2.63
C GLY A 482 -28.31 -4.62 3.40
N ASP A 483 -29.64 -4.51 3.37
CA ASP A 483 -30.50 -5.46 4.04
C ASP A 483 -30.28 -6.90 3.53
N GLN A 484 -30.13 -7.81 4.48
CA GLN A 484 -29.82 -9.21 4.24
C GLN A 484 -31.09 -10.02 3.90
N THR A 485 -32.28 -9.44 4.07
CA THR A 485 -33.57 -10.12 3.82
C THR A 485 -34.17 -9.83 2.44
N GLY A 486 -33.64 -8.83 1.73
CA GLY A 486 -34.08 -8.47 0.37
C GLY A 486 -33.82 -9.56 -0.67
N LYS A 487 -34.44 -9.42 -1.85
CA LYS A 487 -34.27 -10.37 -2.97
C LYS A 487 -32.83 -10.35 -3.47
N VAL A 488 -32.23 -9.16 -3.65
CA VAL A 488 -30.81 -9.03 -4.06
C VAL A 488 -29.87 -9.78 -3.13
N ALA A 489 -30.08 -9.68 -1.81
CA ALA A 489 -29.31 -10.45 -0.84
C ALA A 489 -29.56 -11.95 -0.97
N THR A 490 -30.81 -12.37 -1.13
CA THR A 490 -31.18 -13.79 -1.34
C THR A 490 -30.52 -14.39 -2.59
N ASP A 491 -30.51 -13.64 -3.69
CA ASP A 491 -29.88 -14.04 -4.95
C ASP A 491 -28.35 -14.17 -4.80
N MET A 492 -27.72 -13.23 -4.07
CA MET A 492 -26.29 -13.31 -3.73
C MET A 492 -25.96 -14.48 -2.80
N LEU A 493 -26.81 -14.77 -1.81
CA LEU A 493 -26.65 -15.90 -0.89
C LEU A 493 -26.73 -17.24 -1.64
N ALA A 494 -27.63 -17.34 -2.63
CA ALA A 494 -27.75 -18.51 -3.49
C ALA A 494 -26.66 -18.60 -4.58
N LEU A 495 -25.96 -17.50 -4.86
CA LEU A 495 -25.10 -17.34 -6.04
C LEU A 495 -25.86 -17.71 -7.33
N ASP A 496 -27.08 -17.18 -7.48
CA ASP A 496 -27.93 -17.50 -8.65
C ASP A 496 -27.42 -16.78 -9.91
N PRO A 497 -26.98 -17.50 -10.97
CA PRO A 497 -26.58 -16.88 -12.23
C PRO A 497 -27.72 -16.16 -12.96
N LYS A 498 -28.99 -16.42 -12.60
CA LYS A 498 -30.18 -15.81 -13.18
C LYS A 498 -30.82 -14.73 -12.31
N GLY A 499 -30.26 -14.47 -11.12
CA GLY A 499 -30.71 -13.41 -10.23
C GLY A 499 -30.31 -12.02 -10.71
N GLU A 500 -30.58 -11.01 -9.88
CA GLU A 500 -30.16 -9.63 -10.17
C GLU A 500 -28.63 -9.54 -10.26
N LEU A 501 -28.11 -8.83 -11.27
CA LEU A 501 -26.67 -8.70 -11.47
C LEU A 501 -26.06 -7.88 -10.35
N VAL A 502 -25.11 -8.47 -9.62
CA VAL A 502 -24.30 -7.76 -8.62
C VAL A 502 -22.85 -8.20 -8.75
N VAL A 503 -21.94 -7.23 -8.87
CA VAL A 503 -20.49 -7.46 -8.93
C VAL A 503 -19.79 -6.62 -7.88
N HIS A 504 -18.91 -7.25 -7.10
CA HIS A 504 -18.05 -6.58 -6.14
C HIS A 504 -16.67 -6.36 -6.77
N THR A 505 -16.28 -5.11 -6.98
CA THR A 505 -14.95 -4.78 -7.51
C THR A 505 -13.97 -4.39 -6.42
N VAL A 506 -12.72 -4.83 -6.56
CA VAL A 506 -11.69 -4.66 -5.50
C VAL A 506 -10.41 -3.99 -5.99
N LYS A 507 -10.14 -4.01 -7.31
CA LYS A 507 -8.87 -3.53 -7.86
C LYS A 507 -8.97 -3.13 -9.32
N CYS A 508 -8.21 -2.11 -9.71
CA CYS A 508 -8.05 -1.66 -11.09
C CYS A 508 -6.66 -2.04 -11.63
N TYR A 509 -6.61 -2.57 -12.84
CA TYR A 509 -5.38 -2.82 -13.59
C TYR A 509 -5.33 -1.88 -14.78
N HIS A 510 -4.17 -1.28 -15.08
CA HIS A 510 -4.10 -0.51 -16.32
C HIS A 510 -4.26 -1.44 -17.52
N HIS A 511 -4.94 -0.94 -18.54
CA HIS A 511 -4.95 -1.62 -19.83
C HIS A 511 -3.53 -1.52 -20.45
N PRO A 512 -3.07 -2.51 -21.24
CA PRO A 512 -1.73 -2.52 -21.84
C PRO A 512 -1.32 -1.28 -22.63
N ASP A 513 -2.28 -0.53 -23.16
CA ASP A 513 -2.07 0.73 -23.89
C ASP A 513 -2.03 1.96 -22.97
N LEU A 514 -2.21 1.78 -21.66
CA LEU A 514 -2.27 2.80 -20.60
C LEU A 514 -3.38 3.85 -20.76
N SER A 515 -4.34 3.61 -21.67
CA SER A 515 -5.41 4.57 -21.97
C SER A 515 -6.49 4.53 -20.89
N THR A 516 -6.90 3.33 -20.49
CA THR A 516 -7.97 3.05 -19.52
C THR A 516 -7.50 2.08 -18.44
N PHE A 517 -8.37 1.85 -17.46
CA PHE A 517 -8.22 0.75 -16.50
C PHE A 517 -9.28 -0.33 -16.74
N ASP A 518 -8.89 -1.56 -16.51
CA ASP A 518 -9.78 -2.71 -16.41
C ASP A 518 -10.00 -3.03 -14.94
N VAL A 519 -11.26 -3.19 -14.57
CA VAL A 519 -11.66 -3.34 -13.18
C VAL A 519 -11.86 -4.81 -12.85
N LEU A 520 -11.10 -5.32 -11.89
CA LEU A 520 -11.25 -6.67 -11.36
C LEU A 520 -12.37 -6.71 -10.33
N GLY A 521 -13.34 -7.58 -10.58
CA GLY A 521 -14.40 -7.89 -9.63
C GLY A 521 -14.81 -9.35 -9.65
N ARG A 522 -15.66 -9.69 -8.68
CA ARG A 522 -16.32 -10.98 -8.60
C ARG A 522 -17.81 -10.79 -8.80
N VAL A 523 -18.39 -11.60 -9.69
CA VAL A 523 -19.84 -11.66 -9.87
C VAL A 523 -20.43 -12.37 -8.66
N MET A 524 -21.21 -11.66 -7.86
CA MET A 524 -21.86 -12.15 -6.63
C MET A 524 -23.28 -12.65 -6.88
N SER A 525 -23.93 -12.18 -7.93
CA SER A 525 -25.24 -12.64 -8.40
C SER A 525 -25.42 -12.27 -9.88
N GLY A 526 -26.26 -13.01 -10.59
CA GLY A 526 -26.56 -12.80 -12.00
C GLY A 526 -25.43 -13.23 -12.94
N THR A 527 -25.53 -12.80 -14.19
CA THR A 527 -24.54 -13.04 -15.23
C THR A 527 -24.24 -11.72 -15.95
N LEU A 528 -22.97 -11.32 -15.96
CA LEU A 528 -22.52 -10.12 -16.66
C LEU A 528 -22.23 -10.45 -18.12
N HIS A 529 -22.77 -9.69 -19.07
CA HIS A 529 -22.51 -9.84 -20.50
C HIS A 529 -21.78 -8.63 -21.07
N THR A 530 -21.03 -8.87 -22.14
CA THR A 530 -20.40 -7.81 -22.92
C THR A 530 -21.47 -6.95 -23.60
N GLY A 531 -21.43 -5.64 -23.37
CA GLY A 531 -22.40 -4.67 -23.85
C GLY A 531 -23.50 -4.33 -22.86
N ASP A 532 -23.54 -4.96 -21.68
CA ASP A 532 -24.55 -4.66 -20.66
C ASP A 532 -24.42 -3.22 -20.15
N ARG A 533 -25.58 -2.59 -19.95
CA ARG A 533 -25.67 -1.29 -19.30
C ARG A 533 -25.73 -1.50 -17.79
N VAL A 534 -24.74 -0.95 -17.10
CA VAL A 534 -24.52 -1.17 -15.68
C VAL A 534 -24.49 0.14 -14.92
N GLN A 535 -24.93 0.10 -13.68
CA GLN A 535 -24.73 1.16 -12.69
C GLN A 535 -23.52 0.82 -11.83
N VAL A 536 -22.63 1.79 -11.67
CA VAL A 536 -21.46 1.71 -10.80
C VAL A 536 -21.72 2.61 -9.59
N LEU A 537 -21.69 2.00 -8.41
CA LEU A 537 -21.86 2.64 -7.11
C LEU A 537 -20.50 2.76 -6.43
N GLY A 538 -20.01 3.98 -6.23
CA GLY A 538 -18.74 4.25 -5.54
C GLY A 538 -18.84 4.09 -4.02
N GLU A 539 -17.74 4.33 -3.31
CA GLU A 539 -17.63 4.09 -1.86
C GLU A 539 -18.46 5.07 -1.00
N ASN A 540 -18.81 6.24 -1.54
CA ASN A 540 -19.62 7.24 -0.84
C ASN A 540 -21.11 7.11 -1.11
N TYR A 541 -21.51 6.19 -1.99
CA TYR A 541 -22.92 5.95 -2.31
C TYR A 541 -23.71 5.50 -1.08
N SER A 542 -24.91 6.06 -0.91
CA SER A 542 -25.91 5.60 0.06
C SER A 542 -27.32 5.78 -0.51
N LEU A 543 -28.33 5.14 0.10
CA LEU A 543 -29.72 5.31 -0.35
C LEU A 543 -30.22 6.76 -0.20
N SER A 544 -29.60 7.55 0.70
CA SER A 544 -29.89 8.97 0.87
C SER A 544 -29.09 9.89 -0.06
N ASP A 545 -27.94 9.43 -0.56
CA ASP A 545 -27.00 10.20 -1.37
C ASP A 545 -26.51 9.39 -2.56
N ASP A 546 -27.02 9.79 -3.72
CA ASP A 546 -26.88 9.10 -5.00
C ASP A 546 -25.88 9.80 -5.94
N GLU A 547 -25.09 10.75 -5.43
CA GLU A 547 -24.11 11.49 -6.23
C GLU A 547 -22.97 10.59 -6.75
N ASP A 548 -22.60 9.55 -6.01
CA ASP A 548 -21.54 8.59 -6.35
C ASP A 548 -22.04 7.41 -7.20
N ARG A 549 -23.23 7.55 -7.82
CA ARG A 549 -23.78 6.61 -8.80
C ARG A 549 -23.48 7.07 -10.22
N SER A 550 -23.10 6.12 -11.08
CA SER A 550 -22.86 6.41 -12.49
C SER A 550 -23.28 5.28 -13.43
N ASN A 551 -23.87 5.63 -14.57
CA ASN A 551 -24.22 4.67 -15.60
C ASN A 551 -23.03 4.45 -16.55
N ARG A 552 -22.68 3.18 -16.79
CA ARG A 552 -21.59 2.75 -17.67
C ARG A 552 -22.04 1.58 -18.55
N VAL A 553 -21.20 1.20 -19.50
CA VAL A 553 -21.40 0.02 -20.35
C VAL A 553 -20.20 -0.88 -20.18
N ALA A 554 -20.43 -2.16 -19.87
CA ALA A 554 -19.37 -3.16 -19.81
C ALA A 554 -18.90 -3.47 -21.25
N GLN A 555 -17.85 -2.79 -21.71
CA GLN A 555 -17.44 -2.84 -23.12
C GLN A 555 -16.75 -4.15 -23.50
N SER A 556 -15.96 -4.71 -22.58
CA SER A 556 -15.24 -5.97 -22.78
C SER A 556 -15.10 -6.70 -21.44
N LEU A 557 -15.09 -8.03 -21.50
CA LEU A 557 -14.93 -8.91 -20.34
C LEU A 557 -13.75 -9.84 -20.59
N TRP A 558 -12.87 -9.97 -19.59
CA TRP A 558 -11.66 -10.77 -19.72
C TRP A 558 -11.44 -11.67 -18.51
N ILE A 559 -10.89 -12.85 -18.77
CA ILE A 559 -10.21 -13.67 -17.76
C ILE A 559 -8.73 -13.30 -17.79
N SER A 560 -8.21 -12.84 -16.65
CA SER A 560 -6.80 -12.53 -16.51
C SER A 560 -5.97 -13.81 -16.45
N GLN A 561 -4.87 -13.84 -17.20
CA GLN A 561 -3.88 -14.92 -17.17
C GLN A 561 -2.47 -14.38 -16.91
N GLY A 562 -2.35 -13.29 -16.14
CA GLY A 562 -1.09 -12.59 -15.88
C GLY A 562 -0.54 -11.86 -17.12
N ARG A 563 0.17 -12.58 -18.00
CA ARG A 563 0.84 -12.01 -19.18
C ARG A 563 -0.03 -11.92 -20.43
N TYR A 564 -1.18 -12.57 -20.43
CA TYR A 564 -2.17 -12.49 -21.50
C TYR A 564 -3.57 -12.46 -20.88
N ARG A 565 -4.56 -12.17 -21.72
CA ARG A 565 -5.97 -12.08 -21.32
C ARG A 565 -6.81 -12.85 -22.31
N VAL A 566 -7.86 -13.48 -21.80
CA VAL A 566 -8.80 -14.26 -22.62
C VAL A 566 -10.13 -13.52 -22.61
N GLU A 567 -10.51 -13.00 -23.77
CA GLU A 567 -11.78 -12.32 -23.97
C GLU A 567 -12.93 -13.34 -23.92
N ILE A 568 -14.01 -12.97 -23.22
CA ILE A 568 -15.21 -13.79 -23.05
C ILE A 568 -16.47 -12.94 -23.20
N SER A 569 -17.58 -13.59 -23.57
CA SER A 569 -18.85 -12.89 -23.83
C SER A 569 -19.73 -12.70 -22.59
N HIS A 570 -19.59 -13.57 -21.60
CA HIS A 570 -20.38 -13.53 -20.37
C HIS A 570 -19.65 -14.22 -19.20
N VAL A 571 -19.94 -13.77 -17.98
CA VAL A 571 -19.40 -14.33 -16.74
C VAL A 571 -20.52 -14.58 -15.74
N PRO A 572 -20.76 -15.84 -15.31
CA PRO A 572 -21.76 -16.14 -14.30
C PRO A 572 -21.23 -15.91 -12.88
N ALA A 573 -22.18 -15.83 -11.93
CA ALA A 573 -21.95 -15.74 -10.49
C ALA A 573 -20.89 -16.72 -9.97
N GLY A 574 -19.99 -16.24 -9.10
CA GLY A 574 -18.93 -17.00 -8.44
C GLY A 574 -17.53 -16.82 -9.03
N ASN A 575 -17.43 -16.28 -10.25
CA ASN A 575 -16.17 -16.10 -10.99
C ASN A 575 -15.58 -14.70 -10.84
N TRP A 576 -14.27 -14.61 -11.07
CA TRP A 576 -13.56 -13.34 -11.24
C TRP A 576 -13.64 -12.88 -12.70
N VAL A 577 -13.69 -11.57 -12.89
CA VAL A 577 -13.75 -10.93 -14.21
C VAL A 577 -13.00 -9.62 -14.20
N LEU A 578 -12.27 -9.35 -15.28
CA LEU A 578 -11.78 -8.01 -15.62
C LEU A 578 -12.78 -7.34 -16.56
N ILE A 579 -13.25 -6.15 -16.17
CA ILE A 579 -14.31 -5.41 -16.86
C ILE A 579 -13.72 -4.14 -17.44
N GLY A 580 -13.78 -4.01 -18.77
CA GLY A 580 -13.37 -2.80 -19.48
C GLY A 580 -14.53 -1.80 -19.67
N GLY A 581 -14.22 -0.50 -19.63
CA GLY A 581 -15.17 0.58 -19.93
C GLY A 581 -15.98 1.12 -18.73
N VAL A 582 -15.75 0.59 -17.53
CA VAL A 582 -16.44 1.00 -16.29
C VAL A 582 -15.56 1.85 -15.35
N ASP A 583 -14.30 2.08 -15.69
CA ASP A 583 -13.29 2.69 -14.83
C ASP A 583 -13.49 4.18 -14.55
N GLY A 584 -14.27 4.90 -15.36
CA GLY A 584 -14.35 6.36 -15.32
C GLY A 584 -14.66 6.96 -13.94
N THR A 585 -15.52 6.32 -13.14
CA THR A 585 -15.94 6.76 -11.80
C THR A 585 -15.30 5.95 -10.67
N ILE A 586 -14.76 4.77 -10.97
CA ILE A 586 -14.18 3.89 -9.96
C ILE A 586 -12.81 4.44 -9.57
N VAL A 587 -12.67 4.77 -8.28
CA VAL A 587 -11.38 5.12 -7.68
C VAL A 587 -10.76 3.85 -7.09
N LYS A 588 -11.36 3.26 -6.06
CA LYS A 588 -10.81 2.11 -5.35
C LYS A 588 -11.71 0.89 -5.51
N THR A 589 -12.72 0.77 -4.65
CA THR A 589 -13.75 -0.26 -4.74
C THR A 589 -15.06 0.32 -5.25
N SER A 590 -15.90 -0.55 -5.80
CA SER A 590 -17.25 -0.18 -6.23
C SER A 590 -18.14 -1.42 -6.27
N THR A 591 -19.44 -1.16 -6.31
CA THR A 591 -20.46 -2.18 -6.55
C THR A 591 -21.08 -1.93 -7.92
N ILE A 592 -21.07 -2.94 -8.79
CA ILE A 592 -21.68 -2.83 -10.13
C ILE A 592 -22.97 -3.63 -10.14
N THR A 593 -24.03 -3.03 -10.66
CA THR A 593 -25.36 -3.64 -10.78
C THR A 593 -25.97 -3.37 -12.15
N SER A 594 -27.08 -4.03 -12.48
CA SER A 594 -27.86 -3.72 -13.69
C SER A 594 -28.45 -2.30 -13.61
N GLN A 595 -28.49 -1.59 -14.74
CA GLN A 595 -29.12 -0.26 -14.78
C GLN A 595 -30.63 -0.30 -14.52
N ASP A 596 -31.30 -1.40 -14.88
CA ASP A 596 -32.76 -1.52 -14.82
C ASP A 596 -33.23 -2.21 -13.52
N ILE A 597 -32.40 -2.24 -12.47
CA ILE A 597 -32.76 -2.88 -11.21
C ILE A 597 -33.91 -2.14 -10.52
N GLU A 598 -34.96 -2.88 -10.15
CA GLU A 598 -36.15 -2.32 -9.49
C GLU A 598 -35.97 -2.17 -7.96
N GLU A 599 -35.02 -2.91 -7.37
CA GLU A 599 -34.76 -2.92 -5.94
C GLU A 599 -33.66 -1.93 -5.52
N GLU A 600 -33.81 -1.38 -4.32
CA GLU A 600 -32.77 -0.59 -3.68
C GLU A 600 -31.58 -1.48 -3.31
N ILE A 601 -30.41 -1.14 -3.84
CA ILE A 601 -29.16 -1.86 -3.63
C ILE A 601 -28.17 -0.94 -2.93
N GLU A 602 -27.43 -1.49 -1.98
CA GLU A 602 -26.34 -0.77 -1.33
C GLU A 602 -24.98 -1.28 -1.80
N ILE A 603 -23.90 -0.72 -1.25
CA ILE A 603 -22.54 -1.11 -1.61
C ILE A 603 -22.01 -2.28 -0.79
N PHE A 604 -20.94 -2.88 -1.29
CA PHE A 604 -20.02 -3.62 -0.43
C PHE A 604 -19.17 -2.64 0.40
N ARG A 605 -18.84 -3.06 1.62
CA ARG A 605 -17.96 -2.33 2.53
C ARG A 605 -16.59 -2.11 1.86
N PRO A 606 -16.04 -0.89 1.96
CA PRO A 606 -14.67 -0.61 1.52
C PRO A 606 -13.64 -1.58 2.15
N LEU A 607 -12.44 -1.64 1.55
CA LEU A 607 -11.37 -2.50 2.04
C LEU A 607 -10.91 -2.06 3.43
N ALA A 608 -10.87 -3.02 4.36
CA ALA A 608 -10.37 -2.78 5.71
C ALA A 608 -8.87 -3.05 5.76
N HIS A 609 -8.07 -2.01 5.48
CA HIS A 609 -6.62 -2.13 5.54
C HIS A 609 -6.14 -2.28 6.98
N SER A 610 -5.23 -3.22 7.22
CA SER A 610 -4.62 -3.42 8.53
C SER A 610 -3.55 -2.36 8.85
N THR A 611 -2.97 -1.74 7.82
CA THR A 611 -1.90 -0.73 7.90
C THR A 611 -2.45 0.67 7.58
N THR A 612 -1.72 1.72 7.96
CA THR A 612 -2.09 3.12 7.70
C THR A 612 -1.02 3.79 6.83
N PRO A 613 -1.40 4.54 5.78
CA PRO A 613 -0.45 5.28 4.95
C PRO A 613 0.06 6.51 5.72
N CYS A 614 1.23 6.37 6.34
CA CYS A 614 1.81 7.40 7.21
C CYS A 614 2.94 8.19 6.57
N CYS A 615 3.55 7.69 5.48
CA CYS A 615 4.61 8.40 4.77
C CYS A 615 3.99 9.36 3.75
N LYS A 616 4.47 10.61 3.71
CA LYS A 616 3.89 11.71 2.94
C LYS A 616 4.97 12.42 2.12
N ILE A 617 4.70 12.69 0.85
CA ILE A 617 5.61 13.40 -0.06
C ILE A 617 4.84 14.50 -0.79
N ALA A 618 5.44 15.71 -0.92
CA ALA A 618 4.92 16.76 -1.80
C ALA A 618 5.50 16.63 -3.22
N LEU A 619 4.67 16.92 -4.21
CA LEU A 619 4.99 16.84 -5.62
C LEU A 619 4.61 18.13 -6.33
N GLU A 620 5.52 18.56 -7.20
CA GLU A 620 5.29 19.64 -8.15
C GLU A 620 5.89 19.24 -9.51
N PRO A 621 5.23 19.58 -10.63
CA PRO A 621 5.84 19.36 -11.93
C PRO A 621 7.06 20.29 -12.06
N LEU A 622 8.12 19.83 -12.73
CA LEU A 622 9.26 20.70 -13.02
C LEU A 622 8.83 21.93 -13.83
N ASN A 623 7.95 21.69 -14.82
CA ASN A 623 7.29 22.70 -15.64
C ASN A 623 5.83 22.91 -15.18
N PRO A 624 5.47 24.08 -14.63
CA PRO A 624 4.11 24.34 -14.14
C PRO A 624 2.99 24.18 -15.19
N SER A 625 3.30 24.37 -16.48
CA SER A 625 2.36 24.15 -17.58
C SER A 625 1.90 22.69 -17.71
N GLU A 626 2.67 21.74 -17.18
CA GLU A 626 2.36 20.31 -17.21
C GLU A 626 1.54 19.82 -16.01
N LEU A 627 1.11 20.73 -15.13
CA LEU A 627 0.28 20.42 -13.97
C LEU A 627 -0.96 19.56 -14.32
N PRO A 628 -1.71 19.81 -15.41
CA PRO A 628 -2.84 18.96 -15.78
C PRO A 628 -2.44 17.51 -16.08
N LYS A 629 -1.26 17.28 -16.68
CA LYS A 629 -0.73 15.93 -16.94
C LYS A 629 -0.39 15.24 -15.61
N MET A 630 0.24 15.96 -14.69
CA MET A 630 0.56 15.43 -13.35
C MET A 630 -0.71 15.04 -12.60
N VAL A 631 -1.73 15.91 -12.56
CA VAL A 631 -3.00 15.62 -11.90
C VAL A 631 -3.72 14.43 -12.54
N ALA A 632 -3.69 14.30 -13.87
CA ALA A 632 -4.21 13.12 -14.55
C ALA A 632 -3.45 11.84 -14.14
N GLY A 633 -2.13 11.90 -14.04
CA GLY A 633 -1.28 10.82 -13.54
C GLY A 633 -1.59 10.44 -12.09
N LEU A 634 -1.77 11.42 -11.20
CA LEU A 634 -2.13 11.21 -9.79
C LEU A 634 -3.47 10.48 -9.66
N ARG A 635 -4.47 10.84 -10.46
CA ARG A 635 -5.76 10.11 -10.51
C ARG A 635 -5.60 8.65 -10.95
N LYS A 636 -4.65 8.36 -11.86
CA LYS A 636 -4.35 6.98 -12.27
C LYS A 636 -3.62 6.21 -11.15
N ILE A 637 -2.76 6.87 -10.38
CA ILE A 637 -2.12 6.29 -9.20
C ILE A 637 -3.15 5.91 -8.12
N ASP A 638 -4.08 6.81 -7.80
CA ASP A 638 -5.15 6.54 -6.82
C ASP A 638 -6.01 5.32 -7.21
N LYS A 639 -6.15 5.04 -8.51
CA LYS A 639 -6.83 3.83 -9.02
C LYS A 639 -5.99 2.57 -8.91
N SER A 640 -4.71 2.67 -9.24
CA SER A 640 -3.80 1.52 -9.31
C SER A 640 -3.43 0.99 -7.93
N TYR A 641 -3.34 1.85 -6.91
CA TYR A 641 -2.83 1.53 -5.58
C TYR A 641 -3.92 1.67 -4.51
N PRO A 642 -4.45 0.56 -3.95
CA PRO A 642 -5.63 0.59 -3.08
C PRO A 642 -5.51 1.50 -1.84
N ILE A 643 -4.37 1.53 -1.15
CA ILE A 643 -4.21 2.38 0.05
C ILE A 643 -3.62 3.76 -0.25
N CYS A 644 -3.14 4.01 -1.47
CA CYS A 644 -2.61 5.31 -1.84
C CYS A 644 -3.70 6.37 -1.74
N TYR A 645 -3.32 7.56 -1.34
CA TYR A 645 -4.21 8.71 -1.29
C TYR A 645 -3.47 9.95 -1.76
N THR A 646 -4.05 10.64 -2.74
CA THR A 646 -3.58 11.96 -3.16
C THR A 646 -4.48 13.07 -2.62
N LYS A 647 -3.86 14.15 -2.15
CA LYS A 647 -4.56 15.33 -1.62
C LYS A 647 -3.89 16.60 -2.13
N VAL A 648 -4.68 17.65 -2.33
CA VAL A 648 -4.17 19.01 -2.52
C VAL A 648 -4.27 19.74 -1.19
N GLU A 649 -3.17 20.27 -0.69
CA GLU A 649 -3.17 21.08 0.54
C GLU A 649 -3.59 22.53 0.25
N GLU A 650 -3.91 23.30 1.29
CA GLU A 650 -4.33 24.70 1.14
C GLU A 650 -3.23 25.58 0.51
N SER A 651 -1.96 25.20 0.68
CA SER A 651 -0.82 25.83 0.00
C SER A 651 -0.80 25.61 -1.51
N GLY A 652 -1.62 24.70 -2.03
CA GLY A 652 -1.62 24.27 -3.44
C GLY A 652 -0.65 23.11 -3.73
N GLU A 653 0.11 22.64 -2.73
CA GLU A 653 0.99 21.47 -2.89
C GLU A 653 0.17 20.19 -3.12
N HIS A 654 0.58 19.39 -4.11
CA HIS A 654 0.04 18.05 -4.29
C HIS A 654 0.80 17.07 -3.40
N VAL A 655 0.07 16.28 -2.64
CA VAL A 655 0.63 15.36 -1.66
C VAL A 655 0.21 13.93 -2.00
N ILE A 656 1.17 13.01 -1.93
CA ILE A 656 0.92 11.56 -1.93
C ILE A 656 1.19 11.00 -0.55
N GLN A 657 0.27 10.16 -0.06
CA GLN A 657 0.46 9.34 1.14
C GLN A 657 0.56 7.85 0.79
N GLY A 658 1.53 7.18 1.43
CA GLY A 658 1.83 5.76 1.22
C GLY A 658 2.30 5.07 2.50
N THR A 659 2.48 3.76 2.41
CA THR A 659 2.78 2.89 3.57
C THR A 659 4.24 2.94 4.02
N GLY A 660 5.18 3.18 3.08
CA GLY A 660 6.62 3.17 3.35
C GLY A 660 7.44 3.58 2.13
N GLU A 661 8.77 3.59 2.29
CA GLU A 661 9.72 4.08 1.29
C GLU A 661 9.61 3.33 -0.05
N LEU A 662 9.71 2.00 -0.04
CA LEU A 662 9.59 1.18 -1.25
C LEU A 662 8.24 1.37 -1.98
N TYR A 663 7.16 1.59 -1.25
CA TYR A 663 5.85 1.82 -1.85
C TYR A 663 5.80 3.15 -2.58
N LEU A 664 6.28 4.22 -1.94
CA LEU A 664 6.32 5.55 -2.55
C LEU A 664 7.29 5.60 -3.72
N ASP A 665 8.40 4.86 -3.68
CA ASP A 665 9.32 4.73 -4.81
C ASP A 665 8.62 4.08 -6.03
N CYS A 666 7.87 3.00 -5.84
CA CYS A 666 7.07 2.39 -6.90
C CYS A 666 5.96 3.32 -7.43
N VAL A 667 5.27 4.04 -6.55
CA VAL A 667 4.25 5.04 -6.93
C VAL A 667 4.87 6.17 -7.75
N LEU A 668 6.03 6.69 -7.35
CA LEU A 668 6.74 7.74 -8.07
C LEU A 668 7.30 7.25 -9.41
N HIS A 669 7.77 6.01 -9.47
CA HIS A 669 8.15 5.36 -10.72
C HIS A 669 6.97 5.32 -11.69
N ASP A 670 5.80 4.87 -11.24
CA ASP A 670 4.59 4.79 -12.06
C ASP A 670 4.10 6.17 -12.49
N LEU A 671 4.17 7.16 -11.60
CA LEU A 671 3.78 8.53 -11.94
C LEU A 671 4.72 9.16 -12.98
N ARG A 672 6.03 8.98 -12.83
CA ARG A 672 7.05 9.56 -13.73
C ARG A 672 7.13 8.85 -15.08
N ARG A 673 7.12 7.51 -15.08
CA ARG A 673 7.40 6.68 -16.26
C ARG A 673 6.15 6.17 -16.94
N LEU A 674 5.15 5.74 -16.17
CA LEU A 674 3.99 5.01 -16.70
C LEU A 674 2.85 5.96 -17.08
N TYR A 675 2.39 6.79 -16.14
CA TYR A 675 1.17 7.57 -16.30
C TYR A 675 1.39 9.04 -16.68
N GLY A 676 2.46 9.66 -16.19
CA GLY A 676 2.73 11.09 -16.40
C GLY A 676 3.62 11.38 -17.59
N ASP A 677 4.67 10.58 -17.82
CA ASP A 677 5.76 10.89 -18.77
C ASP A 677 6.23 12.35 -18.61
N LEU A 678 6.48 12.75 -17.36
CA LEU A 678 6.85 14.11 -16.98
C LEU A 678 7.88 14.11 -15.84
N GLU A 679 8.66 15.18 -15.77
CA GLU A 679 9.64 15.38 -14.71
C GLU A 679 9.00 16.05 -13.49
N ILE A 680 9.23 15.48 -12.31
CA ILE A 680 8.55 15.86 -11.07
C ILE A 680 9.59 16.18 -10.01
N LYS A 681 9.45 17.38 -9.42
CA LYS A 681 10.13 17.78 -8.19
C LYS A 681 9.45 17.10 -7.01
N VAL A 682 10.25 16.46 -6.18
CA VAL A 682 9.77 15.65 -5.06
C VAL A 682 10.40 16.22 -3.79
N SER A 683 9.57 16.52 -2.79
CA SER A 683 10.05 16.96 -1.49
C SER A 683 10.74 15.81 -0.74
N ASP A 684 11.49 16.14 0.30
CA ASP A 684 11.87 15.14 1.29
C ASP A 684 10.62 14.45 1.86
N PRO A 685 10.68 13.13 2.10
CA PRO A 685 9.57 12.40 2.67
C PRO A 685 9.38 12.83 4.13
N ILE A 686 8.13 13.11 4.48
CA ILE A 686 7.71 13.44 5.83
C ILE A 686 6.67 12.42 6.29
N VAL A 687 6.13 12.62 7.48
CA VAL A 687 5.08 11.77 8.04
C VAL A 687 3.81 12.55 8.29
N SER A 688 2.68 11.87 8.19
CA SER A 688 1.41 12.37 8.71
C SER A 688 1.44 12.23 10.22
N PHE A 689 1.38 13.35 10.94
CA PHE A 689 1.25 13.33 12.41
C PHE A 689 -0.21 13.14 12.81
N GLN A 690 -0.44 12.90 14.10
CA GLN A 690 -1.76 13.02 14.72
C GLN A 690 -1.68 13.91 15.94
N GLU A 691 -2.82 14.35 16.44
CA GLU A 691 -2.93 15.23 17.59
C GLU A 691 -3.61 14.48 18.76
N THR A 692 -3.17 14.71 19.99
CA THR A 692 -3.79 14.11 21.18
C THR A 692 -3.72 15.06 22.37
N VAL A 693 -4.26 14.66 23.51
CA VAL A 693 -4.20 15.40 24.79
C VAL A 693 -3.58 14.51 25.86
N SER A 694 -2.81 15.09 26.77
CA SER A 694 -2.24 14.34 27.91
C SER A 694 -3.04 14.48 29.20
N GLU A 695 -3.81 15.56 29.35
CA GLU A 695 -4.52 15.90 30.58
C GLU A 695 -5.97 16.32 30.30
N THR A 696 -6.79 16.37 31.34
CA THR A 696 -8.15 16.94 31.25
C THR A 696 -8.07 18.45 31.02
N SER A 697 -9.00 18.97 30.20
CA SER A 697 -9.15 20.42 29.99
C SER A 697 -9.29 21.15 31.32
N SER A 698 -8.44 22.17 31.54
CA SER A 698 -8.40 22.94 32.79
C SER A 698 -9.73 23.65 33.12
N MET A 699 -10.52 23.97 32.10
CA MET A 699 -11.83 24.62 32.25
C MET A 699 -12.87 24.10 31.26
N LYS A 700 -14.14 24.35 31.60
CA LYS A 700 -15.24 24.20 30.67
C LYS A 700 -15.14 25.26 29.57
N CYS A 701 -15.05 24.83 28.32
CA CYS A 701 -15.00 25.73 27.18
C CYS A 701 -16.40 26.01 26.65
N GLN A 702 -16.70 27.27 26.34
CA GLN A 702 -17.96 27.71 25.75
C GLN A 702 -17.71 28.26 24.35
N ALA A 703 -18.58 27.90 23.41
CA ALA A 703 -18.68 28.58 22.12
C ALA A 703 -20.13 29.00 21.84
N ASP A 704 -20.30 30.23 21.35
CA ASP A 704 -21.57 30.77 20.88
C ASP A 704 -21.75 30.53 19.37
N SER A 705 -22.95 30.26 18.88
CA SER A 705 -23.24 30.21 17.44
C SER A 705 -23.09 31.59 16.78
N MET A 706 -23.00 31.66 15.44
CA MET A 706 -22.79 32.93 14.74
C MET A 706 -23.92 33.95 14.99
N ASN A 707 -25.15 33.46 15.18
CA ASN A 707 -26.29 34.28 15.59
C ASN A 707 -26.34 34.60 17.10
N LYS A 708 -25.38 34.13 17.90
CA LYS A 708 -25.28 34.26 19.37
C LYS A 708 -26.47 33.72 20.18
N GLN A 709 -27.33 32.90 19.56
CA GLN A 709 -28.54 32.37 20.18
C GLN A 709 -28.39 30.95 20.72
N ASN A 710 -27.33 30.24 20.34
CA ASN A 710 -27.03 28.90 20.84
C ASN A 710 -25.64 28.89 21.48
N LYS A 711 -25.49 28.16 22.58
CA LYS A 711 -24.21 28.01 23.31
C LYS A 711 -23.96 26.56 23.63
N LEU A 712 -22.76 26.07 23.33
CA LEU A 712 -22.33 24.72 23.66
C LEU A 712 -21.18 24.76 24.66
N PHE A 713 -21.21 23.88 25.65
CA PHE A 713 -20.19 23.77 26.69
C PHE A 713 -19.56 22.38 26.66
N MET A 714 -18.26 22.32 26.38
CA MET A 714 -17.52 21.06 26.28
C MET A 714 -16.27 21.05 27.15
N THR A 715 -15.89 19.85 27.57
CA THR A 715 -14.57 19.53 28.15
C THR A 715 -13.93 18.41 27.34
N CYS A 716 -12.62 18.29 27.44
CA CYS A 716 -11.82 17.35 26.67
C CYS A 716 -10.93 16.55 27.63
N ASP A 717 -10.93 15.23 27.48
CA ASP A 717 -10.12 14.31 28.29
C ASP A 717 -9.36 13.33 27.38
N PRO A 718 -8.19 12.83 27.80
CA PRO A 718 -7.56 11.68 27.16
C PRO A 718 -8.47 10.45 27.29
N LEU A 719 -8.53 9.65 26.22
CA LEU A 719 -9.23 8.37 26.25
C LEU A 719 -8.39 7.34 27.03
N GLU A 720 -9.04 6.49 27.81
CA GLU A 720 -8.34 5.43 28.53
C GLU A 720 -7.67 4.46 27.55
N LYS A 721 -6.39 4.15 27.77
CA LYS A 721 -5.59 3.28 26.89
C LYS A 721 -6.27 1.93 26.54
N PRO A 722 -6.90 1.20 27.49
CA PRO A 722 -7.62 -0.03 27.15
C PRO A 722 -8.78 0.18 26.18
N VAL A 723 -9.51 1.29 26.32
CA VAL A 723 -10.64 1.64 25.43
C VAL A 723 -10.11 2.00 24.04
N HIS A 724 -9.05 2.82 23.99
CA HIS A 724 -8.35 3.16 22.77
C HIS A 724 -7.91 1.90 21.99
N ASP A 725 -7.21 0.98 22.67
CA ASP A 725 -6.71 -0.25 22.05
C ASP A 725 -7.84 -1.16 21.55
N ASP A 726 -8.97 -1.22 22.27
CA ASP A 726 -10.13 -2.03 21.87
C ASP A 726 -10.89 -1.43 20.68
N ILE A 727 -10.94 -0.10 20.53
CA ILE A 727 -11.46 0.58 19.34
C ILE A 727 -10.55 0.27 18.14
N GLU A 728 -9.23 0.43 18.28
CA GLU A 728 -8.27 0.14 17.21
C GLU A 728 -8.30 -1.32 16.76
N ARG A 729 -8.46 -2.25 17.71
CA ARG A 729 -8.55 -3.69 17.43
C ARG A 729 -9.90 -4.09 16.83
N GLY A 730 -10.86 -3.17 16.74
CA GLY A 730 -12.19 -3.42 16.23
C GLY A 730 -13.03 -4.34 17.13
N ARG A 731 -12.72 -4.39 18.44
CA ARG A 731 -13.57 -5.10 19.42
C ARG A 731 -14.85 -4.34 19.69
N ILE A 732 -14.75 -3.00 19.71
CA ILE A 732 -15.91 -2.12 19.69
C ILE A 732 -16.34 -2.03 18.23
N LEU A 733 -17.31 -2.87 17.87
CA LEU A 733 -17.73 -3.01 16.48
C LEU A 733 -18.52 -1.78 16.04
N PRO A 734 -18.19 -1.18 14.88
CA PRO A 734 -18.99 -0.08 14.29
C PRO A 734 -20.43 -0.49 13.95
N THR A 735 -20.72 -1.79 13.89
CA THR A 735 -22.05 -2.33 13.65
C THR A 735 -22.95 -2.27 14.89
N TRP A 736 -22.38 -1.98 16.07
CA TRP A 736 -23.21 -1.77 17.24
C TRP A 736 -23.98 -0.48 17.09
N GLU A 737 -25.30 -0.58 17.17
CA GLU A 737 -26.14 0.60 17.28
C GLU A 737 -25.70 1.41 18.52
N LEU A 738 -25.53 2.72 18.34
CA LEU A 738 -25.14 3.63 19.42
C LEU A 738 -26.14 3.54 20.58
N GLY A 739 -25.66 3.17 21.76
CA GLY A 739 -26.49 2.97 22.96
C GLY A 739 -27.18 1.61 23.05
N SER A 740 -26.82 0.63 22.21
CA SER A 740 -27.30 -0.74 22.28
C SER A 740 -27.04 -1.36 23.67
N LYS A 741 -27.82 -2.40 24.02
CA LYS A 741 -27.60 -3.13 25.28
C LYS A 741 -26.21 -3.77 25.31
N GLU A 742 -25.74 -4.27 24.18
CA GLU A 742 -24.44 -4.90 23.99
C GLU A 742 -23.29 -3.92 24.28
N MET A 743 -23.34 -2.74 23.68
CA MET A 743 -22.35 -1.68 23.92
C MET A 743 -22.31 -1.29 25.40
N ARG A 744 -23.48 -1.11 26.03
CA ARG A 744 -23.56 -0.73 27.45
C ARG A 744 -23.00 -1.82 28.38
N ASP A 745 -23.34 -3.07 28.12
CA ASP A 745 -22.84 -4.20 28.89
C ASP A 745 -21.32 -4.37 28.70
N TYR A 746 -20.79 -4.11 27.49
CA TYR A 746 -19.35 -4.13 27.21
C TYR A 746 -18.59 -3.07 28.02
N PHE A 747 -18.94 -1.79 27.87
CA PHE A 747 -18.26 -0.71 28.59
C PHE A 747 -18.37 -0.86 30.11
N ARG A 748 -19.49 -1.39 30.62
CA ARG A 748 -19.65 -1.66 32.05
C ARG A 748 -18.78 -2.82 32.53
N ASN A 749 -18.75 -3.93 31.79
CA ASN A 749 -18.09 -5.15 32.25
C ASN A 749 -16.57 -5.10 32.02
N GLU A 750 -16.14 -4.64 30.84
CA GLU A 750 -14.72 -4.65 30.43
C GLU A 750 -13.97 -3.39 30.88
N HIS A 751 -14.64 -2.23 30.88
CA HIS A 751 -14.00 -0.94 31.18
C HIS A 751 -14.52 -0.27 32.46
N GLN A 752 -15.43 -0.90 33.20
CA GLN A 752 -15.99 -0.40 34.47
C GLN A 752 -16.63 0.99 34.35
N TRP A 753 -17.18 1.32 33.19
CA TRP A 753 -17.90 2.58 33.00
C TRP A 753 -19.24 2.59 33.74
N ASP A 754 -19.60 3.76 34.24
CA ASP A 754 -20.94 4.01 34.76
C ASP A 754 -21.99 3.88 33.65
N LEU A 755 -23.17 3.36 34.01
CA LEU A 755 -24.26 3.16 33.06
C LEU A 755 -24.66 4.47 32.37
N LEU A 756 -24.61 5.59 33.08
CA LEU A 756 -24.96 6.90 32.53
C LEU A 756 -23.94 7.35 31.48
N ALA A 757 -22.64 7.19 31.75
CA ALA A 757 -21.58 7.51 30.80
C ALA A 757 -21.65 6.61 29.55
N ALA A 758 -21.88 5.30 29.74
CA ALA A 758 -22.05 4.35 28.63
C ALA A 758 -23.31 4.64 27.78
N MET A 759 -24.39 5.13 28.39
CA MET A 759 -25.58 5.62 27.66
C MET A 759 -25.34 6.96 26.95
N GLY A 760 -24.37 7.73 27.41
CA GLY A 760 -24.04 9.05 26.89
C GLY A 760 -23.26 9.05 25.58
N ILE A 761 -22.87 7.90 25.03
CA ILE A 761 -22.07 7.84 23.79
C ILE A 761 -22.90 8.32 22.59
N TRP A 762 -22.52 9.45 22.01
CA TRP A 762 -23.22 10.07 20.89
C TRP A 762 -22.64 9.71 19.54
N GLY A 763 -21.34 9.44 19.45
CA GLY A 763 -20.67 9.04 18.21
C GLY A 763 -19.15 8.95 18.37
N PHE A 764 -18.53 8.42 17.31
CA PHE A 764 -17.08 8.34 17.16
C PHE A 764 -16.58 9.34 16.11
N GLY A 765 -15.30 9.69 16.15
CA GLY A 765 -14.68 10.61 15.18
C GLY A 765 -13.22 10.25 14.90
N PRO A 766 -12.63 10.63 13.76
CA PRO A 766 -13.14 11.53 12.71
C PRO A 766 -14.20 10.96 11.77
N THR A 767 -14.30 9.64 11.68
CA THR A 767 -15.41 8.93 11.04
C THR A 767 -16.16 8.14 12.10
N ASP A 768 -17.25 7.48 11.72
CA ASP A 768 -18.02 6.61 12.63
C ASP A 768 -17.21 5.43 13.21
N ARG A 769 -15.97 5.23 12.72
CA ARG A 769 -15.03 4.19 13.17
C ARG A 769 -13.75 4.77 13.82
N GLY A 770 -13.70 6.08 14.04
CA GLY A 770 -12.50 6.72 14.54
C GLY A 770 -12.27 6.51 16.03
N CYS A 771 -11.02 6.73 16.47
CA CYS A 771 -10.57 6.47 17.84
C CYS A 771 -10.84 7.63 18.82
N ASN A 772 -11.89 8.41 18.57
CA ASN A 772 -12.33 9.50 19.42
C ASN A 772 -13.79 9.31 19.81
N MET A 773 -14.20 9.85 20.95
CA MET A 773 -15.56 9.67 21.47
C MET A 773 -16.20 11.01 21.82
N LEU A 774 -17.48 11.17 21.46
CA LEU A 774 -18.32 12.25 21.97
C LEU A 774 -19.31 11.69 22.99
N LEU A 775 -19.26 12.21 24.21
CA LEU A 775 -20.13 11.84 25.33
C LEU A 775 -21.07 12.99 25.66
N ASN A 776 -22.32 12.66 25.93
CA ASN A 776 -23.32 13.55 26.50
C ASN A 776 -23.39 13.35 28.01
N ASP A 777 -22.88 14.33 28.74
CA ASP A 777 -22.85 14.37 30.21
C ASP A 777 -23.69 15.55 30.74
N THR A 778 -24.77 15.88 30.02
CA THR A 778 -25.69 16.97 30.40
C THR A 778 -26.68 16.51 31.47
N LEU A 779 -26.85 17.33 32.53
CA LEU A 779 -27.81 17.08 33.60
C LEU A 779 -29.08 17.95 33.47
N ASP A 780 -28.92 19.26 33.32
CA ASP A 780 -30.01 20.26 33.43
C ASP A 780 -30.50 20.82 32.09
N VAL A 781 -30.47 20.02 31.01
CA VAL A 781 -30.81 20.46 29.64
C VAL A 781 -32.10 19.79 29.13
N ASN A 782 -32.87 20.52 28.31
CA ASN A 782 -34.04 19.95 27.62
C ASN A 782 -33.59 18.87 26.61
N LYS A 783 -33.73 17.59 27.02
CA LYS A 783 -33.28 16.43 26.25
C LYS A 783 -33.93 16.31 24.87
N GLN A 784 -35.20 16.69 24.71
CA GLN A 784 -35.88 16.64 23.41
C GLN A 784 -35.28 17.65 22.43
N LEU A 785 -35.04 18.88 22.92
CA LEU A 785 -34.42 19.93 22.13
C LEU A 785 -32.98 19.57 21.74
N LEU A 786 -32.23 19.01 22.69
CA LEU A 786 -30.85 18.58 22.47
C LEU A 786 -30.76 17.43 21.45
N GLN A 787 -31.67 16.45 21.53
CA GLN A 787 -31.67 15.30 20.62
C GLN A 787 -31.87 15.71 19.17
N THR A 788 -32.71 16.70 18.89
CA THR A 788 -32.90 17.23 17.52
C THR A 788 -31.68 17.95 16.94
N CYS A 789 -30.71 18.31 17.80
CA CYS A 789 -29.46 18.96 17.40
C CYS A 789 -28.26 18.00 17.41
N LYS A 790 -28.46 16.72 17.81
CA LYS A 790 -27.42 15.72 17.97
C LYS A 790 -26.57 15.60 16.71
N ASP A 791 -27.19 15.42 15.55
CA ASP A 791 -26.48 15.15 14.29
C ASP A 791 -25.59 16.32 13.87
N SER A 792 -26.06 17.56 14.06
CA SER A 792 -25.25 18.76 13.78
C SER A 792 -24.05 18.90 14.73
N ILE A 793 -24.21 18.52 16.01
CA ILE A 793 -23.10 18.54 16.98
C ILE A 793 -22.09 17.43 16.65
N VAL A 794 -22.57 16.21 16.34
CA VAL A 794 -21.73 15.07 15.94
C VAL A 794 -20.96 15.40 14.68
N GLN A 795 -21.59 15.97 13.64
CA GLN A 795 -20.90 16.40 12.42
C GLN A 795 -19.82 17.45 12.70
N GLY A 796 -20.11 18.44 13.57
CA GLY A 796 -19.10 19.44 13.98
C GLY A 796 -17.93 18.84 14.75
N PHE A 797 -18.19 17.85 15.61
CA PHE A 797 -17.17 17.10 16.33
C PHE A 797 -16.33 16.22 15.39
N GLN A 798 -16.96 15.46 14.49
CA GLN A 798 -16.28 14.62 13.51
C GLN A 798 -15.37 15.46 12.62
N TRP A 799 -15.87 16.61 12.14
CA TRP A 799 -15.07 17.57 11.39
C TRP A 799 -13.89 18.11 12.21
N ALA A 800 -14.12 18.52 13.46
CA ALA A 800 -13.06 18.98 14.35
C ALA A 800 -11.97 17.92 14.55
N SER A 801 -12.36 16.67 14.77
CA SER A 801 -11.41 15.56 14.96
C SER A 801 -10.69 15.12 13.69
N ARG A 802 -11.18 15.49 12.49
CA ARG A 802 -10.52 15.19 11.21
C ARG A 802 -9.38 16.15 10.90
N GLU A 803 -9.54 17.42 11.27
CA GLU A 803 -8.55 18.46 11.02
C GLU A 803 -7.71 18.77 12.26
N GLY A 804 -8.25 18.79 13.49
CA GLY A 804 -7.43 19.16 14.66
C GLY A 804 -6.96 20.64 14.66
N PRO A 805 -6.67 21.24 15.82
CA PRO A 805 -6.27 22.64 15.89
C PRO A 805 -4.76 22.92 15.81
N LEU A 806 -3.87 21.94 16.01
CA LEU A 806 -2.42 22.18 16.04
C LEU A 806 -1.81 22.29 14.65
N CYS A 807 -2.12 21.37 13.74
CA CYS A 807 -1.45 21.22 12.45
C CYS A 807 -2.39 20.88 11.31
N ASP A 808 -3.70 20.98 11.48
CA ASP A 808 -4.69 20.43 10.54
C ASP A 808 -4.47 18.92 10.25
N GLU A 809 -4.05 18.16 11.28
CA GLU A 809 -3.96 16.70 11.29
C GLU A 809 -5.00 16.03 12.22
N ALA A 810 -5.35 14.78 11.92
CA ALA A 810 -6.39 14.07 12.65
C ALA A 810 -6.08 13.93 14.16
N ILE A 811 -7.10 14.18 15.00
CA ILE A 811 -7.02 13.94 16.45
C ILE A 811 -7.20 12.43 16.73
N ARG A 812 -6.49 11.91 17.73
CA ARG A 812 -6.56 10.51 18.16
C ARG A 812 -6.59 10.36 19.68
N GLY A 813 -7.43 9.44 20.17
CA GLY A 813 -7.41 8.99 21.56
C GLY A 813 -7.97 10.02 22.51
N VAL A 814 -8.99 10.77 22.08
CA VAL A 814 -9.56 11.87 22.84
C VAL A 814 -11.07 11.69 23.00
N LYS A 815 -11.58 11.98 24.20
CA LYS A 815 -13.02 12.03 24.47
C LYS A 815 -13.46 13.46 24.80
N TRP A 816 -14.56 13.88 24.18
CA TRP A 816 -15.23 15.14 24.48
C TRP A 816 -16.48 14.87 25.30
N LYS A 817 -16.68 15.66 26.34
CA LYS A 817 -17.90 15.62 27.17
C LYS A 817 -18.68 16.90 26.97
N LEU A 818 -19.89 16.77 26.44
CA LEU A 818 -20.87 17.85 26.39
C LEU A 818 -21.52 17.99 27.77
N LEU A 819 -21.24 19.10 28.46
CA LEU A 819 -21.69 19.35 29.83
C LEU A 819 -23.00 20.15 29.89
N ASP A 820 -23.14 21.12 28.99
CA ASP A 820 -24.33 21.99 28.91
C ASP A 820 -24.55 22.43 27.45
N ALA A 821 -25.80 22.70 27.09
CA ALA A 821 -26.21 23.20 25.79
C ALA A 821 -27.41 24.13 25.93
N ARG A 822 -27.20 25.42 25.68
CA ARG A 822 -28.27 26.44 25.65
C ARG A 822 -28.71 26.63 24.21
N LEU A 823 -29.83 26.03 23.84
CA LEU A 823 -30.32 26.02 22.47
C LEU A 823 -31.58 26.87 22.35
N HIS A 824 -31.72 27.58 21.23
CA HIS A 824 -32.92 28.35 20.92
C HIS A 824 -34.09 27.42 20.56
N GLU A 825 -35.34 27.75 20.90
CA GLU A 825 -36.50 26.88 20.64
C GLU A 825 -36.79 26.69 19.14
N ASN A 826 -36.75 27.78 18.37
CA ASN A 826 -37.01 27.77 16.93
C ASN A 826 -35.96 26.95 16.13
N PRO A 827 -36.37 25.91 15.38
CA PRO A 827 -35.46 25.09 14.54
C PRO A 827 -34.60 25.87 13.55
N GLN A 828 -35.13 26.94 12.97
CA GLN A 828 -34.40 27.78 12.00
C GLN A 828 -33.18 28.47 12.63
N MET A 829 -33.26 28.83 13.91
CA MET A 829 -32.16 29.48 14.64
C MET A 829 -31.06 28.51 15.07
N ARG A 830 -31.29 27.20 14.89
CA ARG A 830 -30.39 26.11 15.26
C ARG A 830 -30.13 25.14 14.11
N GLY A 831 -30.26 25.63 12.87
CA GLY A 831 -29.90 24.85 11.68
C GLY A 831 -28.42 24.45 11.66
N GLY A 832 -28.09 23.44 10.87
CA GLY A 832 -26.74 22.87 10.80
C GLY A 832 -25.63 23.91 10.57
N GLY A 833 -25.85 24.88 9.69
CA GLY A 833 -24.88 25.96 9.42
C GLY A 833 -24.55 26.85 10.63
N GLN A 834 -25.37 26.84 11.70
CA GLN A 834 -25.10 27.57 12.95
C GLN A 834 -24.42 26.68 13.99
N LEU A 835 -24.88 25.42 14.12
CA LEU A 835 -24.41 24.51 15.16
C LEU A 835 -23.13 23.76 14.79
N ILE A 836 -22.94 23.36 13.54
CA ILE A 836 -21.76 22.61 13.10
C ILE A 836 -20.47 23.42 13.35
N PRO A 837 -20.35 24.70 12.92
CA PRO A 837 -19.15 25.50 13.21
C PRO A 837 -19.01 25.85 14.69
N CYS A 838 -20.12 25.98 15.42
CA CYS A 838 -20.13 26.22 16.87
C CYS A 838 -19.55 25.03 17.63
N ALA A 839 -20.02 23.81 17.33
CA ALA A 839 -19.51 22.57 17.89
C ALA A 839 -18.02 22.39 17.55
N ARG A 840 -17.62 22.64 16.29
CA ARG A 840 -16.22 22.58 15.88
C ARG A 840 -15.32 23.51 16.71
N ARG A 841 -15.71 24.79 16.86
CA ARG A 841 -14.95 25.76 17.67
C ARG A 841 -14.89 25.37 19.15
N CYS A 842 -16.01 24.89 19.71
CA CYS A 842 -16.06 24.41 21.09
C CYS A 842 -15.10 23.23 21.32
N SER A 843 -15.09 22.27 20.40
CA SER A 843 -14.17 21.13 20.44
C SER A 843 -12.70 21.53 20.39
N TYR A 844 -12.33 22.49 19.53
CA TYR A 844 -10.96 23.02 19.46
C TYR A 844 -10.55 23.79 20.71
N ALA A 845 -11.44 24.63 21.24
CA ALA A 845 -11.17 25.34 22.50
C ALA A 845 -10.94 24.34 23.64
N ALA A 846 -11.81 23.33 23.79
CA ALA A 846 -11.67 22.29 24.80
C ALA A 846 -10.36 21.50 24.64
N PHE A 847 -9.97 21.17 23.41
CA PHE A 847 -8.74 20.45 23.11
C PHE A 847 -7.48 21.26 23.46
N LEU A 848 -7.43 22.54 23.10
CA LEU A 848 -6.26 23.39 23.37
C LEU A 848 -6.05 23.64 24.87
N MET A 849 -7.10 23.52 25.69
CA MET A 849 -7.02 23.64 27.16
C MET A 849 -6.63 22.35 27.88
N ALA A 850 -6.50 21.23 27.14
CA ALA A 850 -6.27 19.88 27.66
C ALA A 850 -4.81 19.41 27.51
N ALA A 851 -3.84 20.36 27.53
CA ALA A 851 -2.42 20.07 27.31
C ALA A 851 -2.17 19.26 26.03
N PRO A 852 -2.35 19.88 24.85
CA PRO A 852 -2.28 19.17 23.57
C PRO A 852 -0.86 18.68 23.26
N ARG A 853 -0.77 17.52 22.59
CA ARG A 853 0.47 16.83 22.22
C ARG A 853 0.41 16.36 20.77
N MET A 854 1.59 16.26 20.15
CA MET A 854 1.74 15.66 18.83
C MET A 854 1.99 14.16 18.97
N MET A 855 1.48 13.38 18.04
CA MET A 855 1.69 11.94 17.93
C MET A 855 2.45 11.65 16.64
N GLU A 856 3.58 10.95 16.74
CA GLU A 856 4.32 10.42 15.59
C GLU A 856 3.94 8.96 15.31
N PRO A 857 3.85 8.54 14.05
CA PRO A 857 3.68 7.15 13.71
C PRO A 857 4.98 6.39 13.97
N VAL A 858 4.85 5.14 14.42
CA VAL A 858 5.97 4.25 14.72
C VAL A 858 5.85 2.99 13.88
N PHE A 859 6.93 2.65 13.19
CA PHE A 859 7.08 1.36 12.53
C PHE A 859 7.52 0.29 13.50
N PHE A 860 6.98 -0.90 13.32
CA PHE A 860 7.61 -2.12 13.76
C PHE A 860 8.59 -2.57 12.66
N ALA A 861 9.84 -2.79 13.06
CA ALA A 861 10.92 -3.26 12.21
C ALA A 861 11.31 -4.68 12.63
N GLU A 862 11.14 -5.63 11.72
CA GLU A 862 11.63 -7.00 11.89
C GLU A 862 12.90 -7.16 11.06
N VAL A 863 14.04 -7.28 11.74
CA VAL A 863 15.36 -7.44 11.12
C VAL A 863 15.78 -8.90 11.22
N THR A 864 16.01 -9.53 10.08
CA THR A 864 16.64 -10.84 9.97
C THR A 864 18.12 -10.65 9.66
N CYS A 865 19.01 -11.20 10.48
CA CYS A 865 20.45 -11.11 10.25
C CYS A 865 21.21 -12.30 10.85
N PRO A 866 22.46 -12.57 10.43
CA PRO A 866 23.34 -13.49 11.15
C PRO A 866 23.68 -12.96 12.54
N ALA A 867 24.05 -13.86 13.46
CA ALA A 867 24.44 -13.51 14.84
C ALA A 867 25.51 -12.39 14.90
N ASP A 868 26.49 -12.43 14.00
CA ASP A 868 27.60 -11.47 13.96
C ASP A 868 27.16 -10.04 13.59
N SER A 869 26.04 -9.90 12.89
CA SER A 869 25.51 -8.60 12.45
C SER A 869 24.61 -7.92 13.48
N VAL A 870 24.17 -8.62 14.53
CA VAL A 870 23.20 -8.11 15.51
C VAL A 870 23.70 -6.80 16.15
N GLN A 871 24.97 -6.72 16.55
CA GLN A 871 25.53 -5.49 17.12
C GLN A 871 25.49 -4.30 16.14
N GLY A 872 25.66 -4.56 14.84
CA GLY A 872 25.50 -3.57 13.78
C GLY A 872 24.07 -3.03 13.73
N VAL A 873 23.07 -3.91 13.84
CA VAL A 873 21.64 -3.55 13.88
C VAL A 873 21.35 -2.60 15.05
N TYR A 874 21.80 -2.96 16.26
CA TYR A 874 21.64 -2.12 17.46
C TYR A 874 22.28 -0.73 17.29
N THR A 875 23.46 -0.68 16.67
CA THR A 875 24.18 0.58 16.43
C THR A 875 23.38 1.50 15.51
N VAL A 876 22.84 0.97 14.40
CA VAL A 876 22.04 1.78 13.46
C VAL A 876 20.71 2.22 14.09
N LEU A 877 20.01 1.34 14.80
CA LEU A 877 18.76 1.67 15.49
C LEU A 877 18.95 2.78 16.53
N SER A 878 20.01 2.70 17.33
CA SER A 878 20.28 3.69 18.40
C SER A 878 20.49 5.12 17.87
N ARG A 879 21.01 5.27 16.65
CA ARG A 879 21.18 6.58 15.99
C ARG A 879 19.88 7.20 15.53
N ARG A 880 18.82 6.40 15.39
CA ARG A 880 17.53 6.74 14.77
C ARG A 880 16.37 6.65 15.77
N ARG A 881 16.64 6.85 17.07
CA ARG A 881 15.65 6.72 18.17
C ARG A 881 14.93 5.36 18.20
N GLY A 882 15.52 4.33 17.60
CA GLY A 882 14.96 2.99 17.55
C GLY A 882 15.08 2.29 18.89
N HIS A 883 14.02 1.59 19.31
CA HIS A 883 13.98 0.80 20.54
C HIS A 883 13.83 -0.68 20.19
N VAL A 884 14.80 -1.51 20.58
CA VAL A 884 14.70 -2.96 20.39
C VAL A 884 13.74 -3.53 21.42
N ALA A 885 12.67 -4.16 20.94
CA ALA A 885 11.65 -4.80 21.77
C ALA A 885 12.12 -6.17 22.26
N ARG A 886 12.65 -6.99 21.34
CA ARG A 886 13.27 -8.29 21.63
C ARG A 886 14.18 -8.74 20.50
N ASP A 887 15.15 -9.58 20.81
CA ASP A 887 15.92 -10.34 19.84
C ASP A 887 16.04 -11.80 20.28
N PHE A 888 16.02 -12.71 19.30
CA PHE A 888 16.10 -14.13 19.56
C PHE A 888 16.66 -14.90 18.34
N PRO A 889 17.37 -16.02 18.57
CA PRO A 889 17.80 -16.90 17.48
C PRO A 889 16.59 -17.61 16.86
N LYS A 890 16.54 -17.73 15.53
CA LYS A 890 15.49 -18.51 14.88
C LYS A 890 15.81 -20.01 15.00
N PRO A 891 14.94 -20.84 15.62
CA PRO A 891 15.22 -22.26 15.84
C PRO A 891 15.55 -23.01 14.55
N GLY A 892 16.62 -23.80 14.54
CA GLY A 892 17.04 -24.59 13.37
C GLY A 892 17.48 -23.77 12.15
N SER A 893 17.90 -22.52 12.37
CA SER A 893 18.51 -21.64 11.37
C SER A 893 19.67 -20.87 12.02
N PRO A 894 20.74 -20.50 11.29
CA PRO A 894 21.82 -19.66 11.83
C PRO A 894 21.43 -18.18 11.98
N LEU A 895 20.19 -17.82 11.66
CA LEU A 895 19.69 -16.45 11.66
C LEU A 895 19.14 -16.03 13.02
N TYR A 896 19.30 -14.74 13.32
CA TYR A 896 18.68 -14.02 14.43
C TYR A 896 17.59 -13.10 13.90
N ILE A 897 16.54 -12.94 14.70
CA ILE A 897 15.49 -11.96 14.48
C ILE A 897 15.63 -10.90 15.56
N VAL A 898 15.69 -9.64 15.13
CA VAL A 898 15.66 -8.45 16.00
C VAL A 898 14.39 -7.69 15.69
N GLU A 899 13.51 -7.58 16.67
CA GLU A 899 12.26 -6.83 16.58
C GLU A 899 12.43 -5.48 17.29
N ALA A 900 12.13 -4.40 16.59
CA ALA A 900 12.32 -3.05 17.09
C ALA A 900 11.17 -2.12 16.71
N TYR A 901 11.00 -1.06 17.49
CA TYR A 901 10.14 0.08 17.19
C TYR A 901 10.99 1.24 16.69
N LEU A 902 10.56 1.86 15.60
CA LEU A 902 11.29 2.94 14.94
C LEU A 902 10.31 4.06 14.55
N PRO A 903 10.47 5.31 15.03
CA PRO A 903 9.67 6.42 14.55
C PRO A 903 9.78 6.55 13.03
N VAL A 904 8.65 6.70 12.33
CA VAL A 904 8.63 6.65 10.86
C VAL A 904 9.49 7.76 10.23
N ILE A 905 9.54 8.93 10.85
CA ILE A 905 10.38 10.04 10.38
C ILE A 905 11.88 9.69 10.39
N GLU A 906 12.30 8.80 11.29
CA GLU A 906 13.67 8.30 11.40
C GLU A 906 13.90 7.03 10.54
N SER A 907 12.86 6.53 9.87
CA SER A 907 12.92 5.29 9.08
C SER A 907 13.41 5.48 7.65
N PHE A 908 13.35 6.70 7.12
CA PHE A 908 13.81 6.98 5.75
C PHE A 908 15.31 6.71 5.60
N GLY A 909 15.66 5.83 4.65
CA GLY A 909 17.02 5.35 4.43
C GLY A 909 17.53 4.34 5.48
N PHE A 910 16.69 3.91 6.43
CA PHE A 910 17.08 2.94 7.47
C PHE A 910 17.50 1.59 6.87
N GLU A 911 16.76 1.07 5.89
CA GLU A 911 17.13 -0.19 5.22
C GLU A 911 18.50 -0.08 4.56
N THR A 912 18.76 1.02 3.85
CA THR A 912 20.03 1.24 3.14
C THR A 912 21.20 1.34 4.11
N ASP A 913 21.04 2.11 5.19
CA ASP A 913 22.07 2.23 6.24
C ASP A 913 22.35 0.89 6.91
N LEU A 914 21.29 0.15 7.24
CA LEU A 914 21.39 -1.15 7.90
C LEU A 914 22.14 -2.15 7.01
N ARG A 915 21.77 -2.22 5.73
CA ARG A 915 22.41 -3.09 4.75
C ARG A 915 23.85 -2.67 4.50
N SER A 916 24.13 -1.39 4.37
CA SER A 916 25.50 -0.89 4.21
C SER A 916 26.37 -1.27 5.42
N HIS A 917 25.88 -1.03 6.64
CA HIS A 917 26.62 -1.29 7.87
C HIS A 917 26.79 -2.79 8.17
N CYS A 918 25.90 -3.64 7.66
CA CYS A 918 25.95 -5.10 7.83
C CYS A 918 26.43 -5.83 6.55
N ASN A 919 27.09 -5.15 5.60
CA ASN A 919 27.57 -5.73 4.33
C ASN A 919 26.49 -6.50 3.54
N GLY A 920 25.25 -6.04 3.61
CA GLY A 920 24.08 -6.62 2.95
C GLY A 920 23.53 -7.89 3.60
N GLN A 921 24.07 -8.33 4.74
CA GLN A 921 23.66 -9.57 5.42
C GLN A 921 22.39 -9.42 6.26
N ALA A 922 22.12 -8.20 6.75
CA ALA A 922 20.88 -7.89 7.45
C ALA A 922 19.81 -7.49 6.44
N MET A 923 18.61 -8.03 6.61
CA MET A 923 17.42 -7.67 5.87
C MET A 923 16.39 -7.16 6.86
N VAL A 924 15.69 -6.07 6.52
CA VAL A 924 14.64 -5.51 7.35
C VAL A 924 13.36 -5.40 6.55
N VAL A 925 12.25 -5.64 7.24
CA VAL A 925 10.92 -5.27 6.78
C VAL A 925 10.27 -4.39 7.84
N THR A 926 9.61 -3.32 7.40
CA THR A 926 8.96 -2.35 8.29
C THR A 926 7.49 -2.20 7.94
N TRP A 927 6.64 -1.97 8.94
CA TRP A 927 5.24 -1.62 8.74
C TRP A 927 4.71 -0.77 9.89
N PHE A 928 3.61 -0.06 9.65
CA PHE A 928 2.91 0.71 10.67
C PHE A 928 2.37 -0.18 11.80
N ASP A 929 2.72 0.17 13.04
CA ASP A 929 2.26 -0.53 14.23
C ASP A 929 1.34 0.34 15.08
N HIS A 930 1.84 1.46 15.61
CA HIS A 930 1.08 2.34 16.49
C HIS A 930 1.52 3.80 16.40
N TRP A 931 0.78 4.67 17.09
CA TRP A 931 1.11 6.07 17.27
C TRP A 931 1.72 6.28 18.66
N SER A 932 2.78 7.08 18.75
CA SER A 932 3.44 7.42 20.01
C SER A 932 3.51 8.94 20.20
N GLN A 933 3.47 9.41 21.45
CA GLN A 933 3.59 10.84 21.74
C GLN A 933 5.00 11.31 21.40
N VAL A 934 5.08 12.40 20.63
CA VAL A 934 6.36 13.06 20.34
C VAL A 934 6.87 13.70 21.64
N PRO A 935 8.15 13.48 22.01
CA PRO A 935 8.72 14.14 23.17
C PRO A 935 8.73 15.67 23.02
N GLY A 936 8.35 16.36 24.10
CA GLY A 936 8.28 17.83 24.16
C GLY A 936 6.87 18.39 24.15
N ASP A 937 6.76 19.72 24.27
CA ASP A 937 5.50 20.45 24.19
C ASP A 937 5.42 21.22 22.86
N PRO A 938 4.41 20.99 22.01
CA PRO A 938 4.25 21.72 20.76
C PRO A 938 3.96 23.22 20.96
N LEU A 939 3.40 23.62 22.10
CA LEU A 939 3.01 25.01 22.39
C LEU A 939 4.08 25.82 23.14
N ASP A 940 5.23 25.23 23.47
CA ASP A 940 6.30 25.94 24.18
C ASP A 940 7.01 26.96 23.29
N ARG A 941 6.76 28.25 23.56
CA ARG A 941 7.35 29.39 22.84
C ARG A 941 8.76 29.74 23.30
N SER A 942 9.21 29.20 24.43
CA SER A 942 10.56 29.48 24.95
C SER A 942 11.66 28.82 24.11
N ILE A 943 11.29 27.79 23.35
CA ILE A 943 12.21 27.02 22.50
C ILE A 943 12.48 27.77 21.19
N LEU A 944 13.73 28.20 21.01
CA LEU A 944 14.23 28.75 19.76
C LEU A 944 14.79 27.64 18.87
N LEU A 945 14.14 27.43 17.72
CA LEU A 945 14.59 26.46 16.72
C LEU A 945 15.52 27.11 15.70
N ARG A 946 16.62 26.44 15.40
CA ARG A 946 17.55 26.88 14.35
C ARG A 946 17.17 26.24 13.02
N PRO A 947 17.14 26.99 11.91
CA PRO A 947 16.95 26.42 10.59
C PRO A 947 18.03 25.37 10.28
N LEU A 948 17.64 24.27 9.64
CA LEU A 948 18.53 23.21 9.13
C LEU A 948 19.31 22.40 10.18
N GLU A 949 19.20 22.71 11.48
CA GLU A 949 19.73 21.87 12.55
C GLU A 949 18.60 20.98 13.13
N PRO A 950 18.82 19.66 13.31
CA PRO A 950 17.83 18.79 13.94
C PRO A 950 17.67 19.18 15.42
N ALA A 951 16.43 19.30 15.90
CA ALA A 951 16.22 19.67 17.29
C ALA A 951 16.59 18.52 18.25
N PRO A 952 17.06 18.84 19.48
CA PRO A 952 17.18 17.84 20.54
C PRO A 952 15.84 17.18 20.84
N ILE A 953 15.88 15.94 21.33
CA ILE A 953 14.68 15.11 21.61
C ILE A 953 13.56 15.88 22.37
N PRO A 954 13.83 16.64 23.45
CA PRO A 954 12.77 17.33 24.20
C PRO A 954 12.07 18.46 23.43
N HIS A 955 12.61 18.89 22.29
CA HIS A 955 12.11 20.02 21.51
C HIS A 955 11.45 19.59 20.18
N LEU A 956 11.42 18.28 19.90
CA LEU A 956 10.92 17.74 18.62
C LEU A 956 9.46 18.07 18.37
N ALA A 957 8.60 18.03 19.39
CA ALA A 957 7.17 18.35 19.24
C ALA A 957 6.96 19.78 18.69
N ARG A 958 7.73 20.76 19.18
CA ARG A 958 7.69 22.15 18.71
C ARG A 958 8.21 22.26 17.27
N GLU A 959 9.30 21.57 16.95
CA GLU A 959 9.86 21.54 15.60
C GLU A 959 8.88 20.96 14.57
N PHE A 960 8.33 19.79 14.85
CA PHE A 960 7.39 19.13 13.95
C PHE A 960 6.11 19.94 13.77
N MET A 961 5.58 20.53 14.85
CA MET A 961 4.41 21.39 14.75
C MET A 961 4.68 22.61 13.86
N LEU A 962 5.75 23.37 14.10
CA LEU A 962 6.05 24.58 13.33
C LEU A 962 6.35 24.28 11.86
N LYS A 963 7.14 23.24 11.57
CA LYS A 963 7.45 22.84 10.18
C LYS A 963 6.19 22.41 9.43
N THR A 964 5.30 21.64 10.08
CA THR A 964 4.04 21.20 9.46
C THR A 964 3.10 22.37 9.21
N ARG A 965 2.97 23.30 10.16
CA ARG A 965 2.14 24.51 10.01
C ARG A 965 2.64 25.41 8.88
N ARG A 966 3.94 25.68 8.82
CA ARG A 966 4.55 26.48 7.74
C ARG A 966 4.26 25.89 6.36
N ARG A 967 4.41 24.56 6.22
CA ARG A 967 4.15 23.86 4.96
C ARG A 967 2.68 23.93 4.53
N LYS A 968 1.76 23.80 5.48
CA LYS A 968 0.32 23.94 5.20
C LYS A 968 -0.14 25.39 4.99
N GLY A 969 0.75 26.37 5.16
CA GLY A 969 0.39 27.79 5.07
C GLY A 969 -0.35 28.34 6.30
N LEU A 970 -0.28 27.63 7.42
CA LEU A 970 -0.91 28.05 8.68
C LEU A 970 -0.02 29.05 9.43
N ALA A 971 -0.64 29.95 10.20
CA ALA A 971 0.08 30.87 11.06
C ALA A 971 0.96 30.12 12.07
N GLU A 972 2.17 30.58 12.37
CA GLU A 972 3.13 29.82 13.20
C GLU A 972 2.58 29.49 14.59
N ASP A 973 1.91 30.46 15.24
CA ASP A 973 1.35 30.27 16.57
C ASP A 973 -0.11 29.83 16.55
N VAL A 974 -0.42 28.88 17.43
CA VAL A 974 -1.79 28.47 17.76
C VAL A 974 -2.28 29.36 18.90
N ASN A 975 -3.23 30.22 18.62
CA ASN A 975 -3.83 31.11 19.62
C ASN A 975 -5.21 30.59 20.04
N ILE A 976 -5.36 30.28 21.33
CA ILE A 976 -6.62 29.82 21.93
C ILE A 976 -7.73 30.87 21.78
N SER A 977 -7.36 32.16 21.79
CA SER A 977 -8.27 33.30 21.58
C SER A 977 -8.99 33.28 20.23
N LYS A 978 -8.51 32.51 19.24
CA LYS A 978 -9.20 32.32 17.96
C LYS A 978 -10.52 31.54 18.11
N TYR A 979 -10.61 30.70 19.13
CA TYR A 979 -11.73 29.78 19.33
C TYR A 979 -12.60 30.10 20.54
N LEU A 980 -12.08 30.86 21.50
CA LEU A 980 -12.82 31.37 22.65
C LEU A 980 -13.39 32.77 22.40
N ASP A 981 -14.60 33.03 22.90
CA ASP A 981 -15.17 34.38 22.92
C ASP A 981 -14.41 35.28 23.93
N GLN A 982 -14.27 36.59 23.63
CA GLN A 982 -13.43 37.54 24.37
C GLN A 982 -13.68 37.57 25.89
N GLU A 983 -14.93 37.47 26.33
CA GLU A 983 -15.29 37.46 27.76
C GLU A 983 -14.73 36.23 28.50
N ASN A 984 -14.72 35.07 27.84
CA ASN A 984 -14.21 33.82 28.42
C ASN A 984 -12.68 33.78 28.42
N TYR A 985 -12.05 34.34 27.40
CA TYR A 985 -10.59 34.50 27.36
C TYR A 985 -10.08 35.40 28.51
N LEU A 986 -10.81 36.48 28.83
CA LEU A 986 -10.49 37.35 29.97
C LEU A 986 -10.66 36.63 31.31
N GLN A 987 -11.64 35.73 31.43
CA GLN A 987 -11.79 34.89 32.61
C GLN A 987 -10.61 33.91 32.75
N PHE A 988 -10.19 33.28 31.65
CA PHE A 988 -9.01 32.44 31.63
C PHE A 988 -7.74 33.19 32.02
N ALA A 989 -7.49 34.35 31.42
CA ALA A 989 -6.31 35.17 31.73
C ALA A 989 -6.27 35.57 33.23
N ARG A 990 -7.42 35.78 33.86
CA ARG A 990 -7.52 36.04 35.31
C ARG A 990 -7.23 34.80 36.15
N GLU A 991 -7.71 33.62 35.74
CA GLU A 991 -7.48 32.35 36.43
C GLU A 991 -6.01 31.88 36.27
N GLU A 992 -5.40 32.11 35.12
CA GLU A 992 -3.98 31.81 34.85
C GLU A 992 -3.05 32.75 35.65
N GLN A 993 -3.40 34.04 35.76
CA GLN A 993 -2.73 35.00 36.67
C GLN A 993 -2.85 34.62 38.15
N LEU A 994 -3.91 33.91 38.54
CA LEU A 994 -4.10 33.39 39.91
C LEU A 994 -3.28 32.12 40.18
N LEU A 995 -2.99 31.32 39.15
CA LEU A 995 -2.19 30.08 39.23
C LEU A 995 -0.68 30.36 39.15
N HIS A 996 -0.27 31.29 38.28
CA HIS A 996 1.12 31.73 38.12
C HIS A 996 1.32 33.09 38.80
N GLY A 997 1.36 33.09 40.14
CA GLY A 997 1.65 34.28 40.93
C GLY A 997 3.07 34.81 40.67
N THR A 998 3.24 35.62 39.63
CA THR A 998 4.30 36.65 39.54
C THR A 998 3.70 37.86 38.85
N GLY A 999 3.53 38.95 39.60
CA GLY A 999 3.01 40.20 39.09
C GLY A 999 3.95 40.81 38.03
N LEU A 1000 3.34 41.28 36.95
CA LEU A 1000 3.79 42.38 36.10
C LEU A 1000 2.58 42.85 35.28
N ASP A 1001 2.54 44.15 35.05
CA ASP A 1001 1.36 44.98 34.79
C ASP A 1001 0.51 44.62 33.56
N ALA A 1002 -0.76 45.03 33.64
CA ALA A 1002 -1.78 44.93 32.60
C ALA A 1002 -1.31 45.46 31.22
N PRO A 1003 -1.71 44.85 30.10
CA PRO A 1003 -1.55 45.48 28.80
C PRO A 1003 -2.65 46.53 28.59
N MET A 1004 -2.23 47.76 28.30
CA MET A 1004 -3.09 48.81 27.77
C MET A 1004 -3.67 48.37 26.41
N GLU A 1005 -4.92 48.79 26.20
CA GLU A 1005 -5.70 48.70 24.96
C GLU A 1005 -4.86 48.99 23.70
N PHE A 1006 -4.90 48.06 22.73
CA PHE A 1006 -4.80 48.33 21.29
C PHE A 1006 -5.68 47.36 20.51
#